data_AF-A0A832HJR6-F1
#
_entry.id   AF-A0A832HJR6-F1
#
_cell.length_a   1.000
_cell.length_b   1.000
_cell.length_c   1.000
_cell.angle_alpha   90.00
_cell.angle_beta   90.00
_cell.angle_gamma   90.00
#
_symmetry.space_group_name_H-M   'P 1'
#
loop_
_entity.id
_entity.type
_entity.pdbx_description
1 polymer ?
#
loop_
_entity_poly.entity_id
_entity_poly.type
_entity_poly.pdbx_seq_one_letter_code
_entity_poly.pdbx_strand_id
1 'polypeptide(L)'
;MKRPNLCSTIRLGAVLAIMGLKLSAAVPEHAIADGVLHLRGVGPDNPVIYDNDWWFDVFDNNYLWAQASLGKVNLRGNIVTRDMWDWQKGYLYSFEQSWKDAEKALKLARDSGLKNIPDLTRGSDCVLVRPESGRIEDTVPHPSDGSRLIVAEAKKASPEKPLLVVVGGPQTTVANALLTNPEIVPNLVVFNLTVTGGYNGKDGWSAYIVAKRTRSVDWGGGEFWDKDSVFTAQDFERLPDNPFTRDMKRLIETDLGRANQLGDGAPLVWLFQPKCWTGAEIRKAEFSGTTMHYTQVRPGESGDVLVIPKSATDLQACRFEFFRVLSDPEVYGSTRTARQNPWRHVDLTPFHDAQRVLTNPHKGWYHHYPDNHINKYEIARDADLLEFPGMDHLYIRLAWAYLEPREGEFNWAVIDRIIQKWTAHGLGIAFRISCKETSTDRIEQQFATPRWVMEAGAQGGFYRMGQPTGPDGPWEPEFGDPVFLAKLDHFLAAFAARYDRQPWVRYVDIGSIGDWGEGHTWAGSRKEISFEVRKKHVDLHLKHFKHAQLVISDDFVYALSDPAERQALHRHILDNGISYRDDSILVNGYIPGTSDRFTVRSPEFFADAHLHTPTVLELEHYGAVKQLGNWDARPDSLVAKHGKGKKGPDYFRGALELLHATYIGYHGYAHEWIADNAEFTRQMLNRCGYWLFPTKLLLPEKIMIGTTIPVALTIENRGVAPPYHPYELRMKVTGANTNLVRRIGQADKSWLPGNEIVLRGELGLPANLPSGEYSLAIGLFDRSLAEERAVEFALKSDLRAPDGFYRIATINLAQP
;
A
#
# COMPACT_ATOMS: atom_id res chain seq x y z
N MET A 1 -65.94 -45.12 24.70
CA MET A 1 -66.09 -45.53 23.28
C MET A 1 -65.45 -44.45 22.41
N LYS A 2 -64.45 -44.84 21.58
CA LYS A 2 -64.11 -44.42 20.20
C LYS A 2 -64.24 -42.92 19.85
N ARG A 3 -63.30 -42.21 19.21
CA ARG A 3 -62.23 -42.54 18.22
C ARG A 3 -61.38 -41.24 17.97
N PRO A 4 -60.38 -41.19 17.05
CA PRO A 4 -59.00 -40.77 17.37
C PRO A 4 -58.48 -39.54 16.59
N ASN A 5 -57.27 -39.10 16.94
CA ASN A 5 -56.27 -38.41 16.10
C ASN A 5 -54.88 -38.89 16.56
N LEU A 6 -53.79 -38.90 15.82
CA LEU A 6 -53.43 -39.14 14.42
C LEU A 6 -51.87 -39.11 14.47
N CYS A 7 -51.18 -40.05 13.83
CA CYS A 7 -49.71 -40.10 13.58
C CYS A 7 -48.80 -40.30 14.82
N SER A 8 -48.27 -41.51 15.10
CA SER A 8 -47.09 -42.17 14.46
C SER A 8 -45.79 -41.36 14.63
N THR A 9 -44.71 -41.85 15.24
CA THR A 9 -43.97 -43.06 14.81
C THR A 9 -42.93 -43.46 15.89
N ILE A 10 -43.00 -44.72 16.33
CA ILE A 10 -41.94 -45.70 16.64
C ILE A 10 -40.71 -45.23 17.48
N ARG A 11 -40.70 -45.66 18.74
CA ARG A 11 -39.48 -46.02 19.48
C ARG A 11 -38.92 -47.33 18.90
N LEU A 12 -37.66 -47.32 18.46
CA LEU A 12 -36.80 -48.50 18.53
C LEU A 12 -35.45 -48.04 19.07
N GLY A 13 -35.01 -48.66 20.16
CA GLY A 13 -33.69 -48.42 20.73
C GLY A 13 -32.60 -48.84 19.74
N ALA A 14 -31.65 -47.96 19.54
CA ALA A 14 -30.34 -48.31 19.01
C ALA A 14 -29.31 -47.84 20.03
N VAL A 15 -28.64 -48.81 20.62
CA VAL A 15 -27.30 -48.68 21.18
C VAL A 15 -26.46 -47.93 20.15
N LEU A 16 -26.17 -46.65 20.38
CA LEU A 16 -25.13 -45.97 19.62
C LEU A 16 -23.82 -46.52 20.16
N ALA A 17 -23.29 -47.48 19.41
CA ALA A 17 -21.90 -47.87 19.47
C ALA A 17 -21.04 -46.61 19.54
N ILE A 18 -20.14 -46.58 20.52
CA ILE A 18 -18.94 -45.75 20.51
C ILE A 18 -18.11 -46.24 19.31
N MET A 19 -18.52 -45.85 18.10
CA MET A 19 -17.59 -45.79 16.98
C MET A 19 -16.69 -44.61 17.30
N GLY A 20 -15.43 -44.90 17.62
CA GLY A 20 -14.39 -43.90 17.71
C GLY A 20 -14.35 -43.12 16.40
N LEU A 21 -15.03 -41.97 16.39
CA LEU A 21 -14.82 -40.93 15.40
C LEU A 21 -13.33 -40.58 15.56
N LYS A 22 -12.52 -41.04 14.61
CA LYS A 22 -11.18 -40.51 14.40
C LYS A 22 -11.35 -39.04 14.04
N LEU A 23 -11.44 -38.18 15.06
CA LEU A 23 -11.31 -36.73 14.94
C LEU A 23 -9.87 -36.50 14.44
N SER A 24 -9.76 -36.37 13.13
CA SER A 24 -8.54 -35.92 12.43
C SER A 24 -8.59 -34.41 12.36
N ALA A 25 -7.41 -33.77 12.44
CA ALA A 25 -7.28 -32.32 12.30
C ALA A 25 -7.95 -31.86 11.00
N ALA A 26 -8.76 -30.80 11.11
CA ALA A 26 -9.19 -30.04 9.96
C ALA A 26 -8.29 -28.80 9.89
N VAL A 27 -7.58 -28.62 8.78
CA VAL A 27 -6.89 -27.35 8.52
C VAL A 27 -7.95 -26.24 8.46
N PRO A 28 -7.73 -25.08 9.09
CA PRO A 28 -8.65 -23.96 8.98
C PRO A 28 -9.01 -23.65 7.51
N GLU A 29 -10.30 -23.61 7.21
CA GLU A 29 -10.78 -23.12 5.92
C GLU A 29 -10.37 -21.65 5.76
N HIS A 30 -9.73 -21.34 4.63
CA HIS A 30 -9.17 -20.01 4.38
C HIS A 30 -9.31 -19.60 2.91
N ALA A 31 -9.26 -18.30 2.69
CA ALA A 31 -9.21 -17.70 1.36
C ALA A 31 -8.23 -16.54 1.36
N ILE A 32 -7.57 -16.33 0.22
CA ILE A 32 -6.78 -15.13 -0.04
C ILE A 32 -7.57 -14.29 -1.04
N ALA A 33 -8.00 -13.10 -0.63
CA ALA A 33 -8.75 -12.16 -1.45
C ALA A 33 -8.04 -10.81 -1.41
N ASP A 34 -7.80 -10.19 -2.57
CA ASP A 34 -7.09 -8.91 -2.69
C ASP A 34 -5.75 -8.87 -1.93
N GLY A 35 -5.03 -10.01 -1.90
CA GLY A 35 -3.75 -10.15 -1.20
C GLY A 35 -3.85 -10.29 0.32
N VAL A 36 -5.05 -10.48 0.89
CA VAL A 36 -5.30 -10.59 2.33
C VAL A 36 -5.78 -12.00 2.68
N LEU A 37 -5.19 -12.61 3.72
CA LEU A 37 -5.61 -13.90 4.24
C LEU A 37 -6.80 -13.77 5.18
N HIS A 38 -7.87 -14.51 4.88
CA HIS A 38 -9.06 -14.63 5.71
C HIS A 38 -9.27 -16.08 6.15
N LEU A 39 -9.54 -16.30 7.44
CA LEU A 39 -9.93 -17.60 7.98
C LEU A 39 -11.44 -17.62 8.23
N ARG A 40 -12.12 -18.67 7.77
CA ARG A 40 -13.58 -18.76 7.89
C ARG A 40 -14.00 -18.82 9.37
N GLY A 41 -14.90 -17.92 9.76
CA GLY A 41 -15.46 -17.86 11.12
C GLY A 41 -14.51 -17.26 12.17
N VAL A 42 -13.35 -16.74 11.77
CA VAL A 42 -12.39 -16.09 12.67
C VAL A 42 -12.37 -14.59 12.41
N GLY A 43 -12.56 -13.81 13.46
CA GLY A 43 -12.55 -12.36 13.45
C GLY A 43 -12.47 -11.78 14.87
N PRO A 44 -12.43 -10.44 14.98
CA PRO A 44 -12.22 -9.75 16.26
C PRO A 44 -13.36 -9.92 17.27
N ASP A 45 -14.55 -10.35 16.83
CA ASP A 45 -15.73 -10.57 17.65
C ASP A 45 -15.84 -12.00 18.22
N ASN A 46 -14.90 -12.89 17.88
CA ASN A 46 -14.79 -14.21 18.50
C ASN A 46 -14.39 -14.10 19.98
N PRO A 47 -14.82 -15.04 20.85
CA PRO A 47 -14.24 -15.15 22.18
C PRO A 47 -12.75 -15.53 22.08
N VAL A 48 -11.90 -14.89 22.86
CA VAL A 48 -10.44 -15.09 22.86
C VAL A 48 -9.95 -15.51 24.24
N ILE A 49 -9.06 -16.50 24.32
CA ILE A 49 -8.21 -16.78 25.47
C ILE A 49 -6.76 -16.60 25.05
N TYR A 50 -5.97 -15.95 25.91
CA TYR A 50 -4.53 -15.85 25.75
C TYR A 50 -3.83 -16.70 26.79
N ASP A 51 -2.92 -17.57 26.37
CA ASP A 51 -2.20 -18.53 27.20
C ASP A 51 -0.69 -18.33 27.00
N ASN A 52 0.00 -17.85 28.05
CA ASN A 52 1.42 -17.49 27.97
C ASN A 52 2.23 -17.93 29.20
N ASP A 53 3.54 -18.06 29.02
CA ASP A 53 4.49 -18.50 30.05
C ASP A 53 5.43 -17.41 30.57
N TRP A 54 5.78 -16.44 29.73
CA TRP A 54 6.49 -15.21 30.10
C TRP A 54 5.64 -13.96 29.79
N TRP A 55 5.84 -12.86 30.52
CA TRP A 55 4.93 -11.68 30.45
C TRP A 55 5.67 -10.35 30.28
N PHE A 56 7.00 -10.40 30.13
CA PHE A 56 7.90 -9.25 30.09
C PHE A 56 9.00 -9.38 29.03
N ASP A 57 8.83 -10.30 28.10
CA ASP A 57 9.75 -10.64 27.02
C ASP A 57 9.15 -10.38 25.63
N VAL A 58 7.86 -10.08 25.57
CA VAL A 58 7.10 -9.73 24.37
C VAL A 58 6.15 -8.56 24.62
N PHE A 59 5.52 -8.05 23.56
CA PHE A 59 4.56 -6.93 23.64
C PHE A 59 3.10 -7.34 23.40
N ASP A 60 2.84 -8.63 23.22
CA ASP A 60 1.58 -9.17 22.71
C ASP A 60 0.42 -9.02 23.70
N ASN A 61 0.65 -9.33 24.99
CA ASN A 61 -0.31 -9.07 26.05
C ASN A 61 -0.60 -7.57 26.17
N ASN A 62 0.38 -6.69 25.94
CA ASN A 62 0.15 -5.26 26.04
C ASN A 62 -0.88 -4.80 25.01
N TYR A 63 -0.73 -5.25 23.77
CA TYR A 63 -1.66 -4.94 22.68
C TYR A 63 -3.05 -5.56 22.92
N LEU A 64 -3.11 -6.84 23.31
CA LEU A 64 -4.38 -7.52 23.58
C LEU A 64 -5.16 -6.85 24.71
N TRP A 65 -4.50 -6.49 25.79
CA TRP A 65 -5.14 -5.81 26.91
C TRP A 65 -5.56 -4.38 26.57
N ALA A 66 -4.83 -3.69 25.69
CA ALA A 66 -5.27 -2.40 25.17
C ALA A 66 -6.57 -2.54 24.36
N GLN A 67 -6.66 -3.55 23.48
CA GLN A 67 -7.91 -3.86 22.75
C GLN A 67 -9.05 -4.23 23.71
N ALA A 68 -8.77 -4.93 24.81
CA ALA A 68 -9.78 -5.27 25.83
C ALA A 68 -10.29 -4.02 26.55
N SER A 69 -9.39 -3.12 26.93
CA SER A 69 -9.73 -1.84 27.55
C SER A 69 -10.65 -1.00 26.65
N LEU A 70 -10.39 -1.00 25.34
CA LEU A 70 -11.23 -0.34 24.33
C LEU A 70 -12.55 -1.08 24.02
N GLY A 71 -12.78 -2.25 24.61
CA GLY A 71 -13.95 -3.09 24.36
C GLY A 71 -13.99 -3.67 22.94
N LYS A 72 -12.84 -3.81 22.28
CA LYS A 72 -12.72 -4.29 20.89
C LYS A 72 -12.53 -5.80 20.80
N VAL A 73 -12.07 -6.44 21.88
CA VAL A 73 -11.91 -7.90 21.95
C VAL A 73 -12.81 -8.49 23.02
N ASN A 74 -13.38 -9.65 22.74
CA ASN A 74 -14.09 -10.46 23.72
C ASN A 74 -13.10 -11.37 24.46
N LEU A 75 -12.20 -10.77 25.25
CA LEU A 75 -11.18 -11.50 26.02
C LEU A 75 -11.84 -12.24 27.20
N ARG A 76 -11.80 -13.56 27.17
CA ARG A 76 -12.46 -14.47 28.13
C ARG A 76 -11.54 -14.95 29.24
N GLY A 77 -10.23 -14.91 29.02
CA GLY A 77 -9.26 -15.39 30.01
C GLY A 77 -7.82 -15.08 29.66
N ASN A 78 -7.01 -14.92 30.71
CA ASN A 78 -5.55 -14.90 30.66
C ASN A 78 -5.05 -16.14 31.41
N ILE A 79 -4.46 -17.09 30.71
CA ILE A 79 -3.90 -18.30 31.28
C ILE A 79 -2.40 -18.12 31.42
N VAL A 80 -1.87 -18.47 32.59
CA VAL A 80 -0.43 -18.55 32.84
C VAL A 80 -0.05 -20.02 32.80
N THR A 81 0.64 -20.45 31.75
CA THR A 81 1.22 -21.80 31.65
C THR A 81 2.68 -21.74 32.08
N ARG A 82 3.22 -22.80 32.69
CA ARG A 82 4.63 -22.82 33.04
C ARG A 82 5.50 -22.86 31.78
N ASP A 83 6.61 -22.16 31.81
CA ASP A 83 7.75 -22.41 30.92
C ASP A 83 8.23 -23.86 31.06
N MET A 84 8.21 -24.59 29.93
CA MET A 84 8.62 -26.00 29.85
C MET A 84 10.06 -26.16 29.37
N TRP A 85 10.83 -25.09 29.25
CA TRP A 85 12.23 -25.13 28.87
C TRP A 85 13.06 -25.96 29.86
N ASP A 86 13.89 -26.84 29.31
CA ASP A 86 14.77 -27.75 30.08
C ASP A 86 14.03 -28.52 31.20
N TRP A 87 12.74 -28.85 31.01
CA TRP A 87 11.94 -29.58 32.00
C TRP A 87 12.61 -30.88 32.48
N GLN A 88 13.37 -31.55 31.61
CA GLN A 88 14.14 -32.76 31.92
C GLN A 88 15.25 -32.53 32.97
N LYS A 89 15.69 -31.28 33.14
CA LYS A 89 16.68 -30.87 34.14
C LYS A 89 16.03 -30.31 35.42
N GLY A 90 14.71 -30.48 35.58
CA GLY A 90 13.99 -30.06 36.79
C GLY A 90 13.33 -28.69 36.72
N TYR A 91 13.11 -28.15 35.50
CA TYR A 91 12.58 -26.80 35.22
C TYR A 91 13.47 -25.67 35.74
N LEU A 92 13.98 -24.83 34.84
CA LEU A 92 14.81 -23.68 35.23
C LEU A 92 13.97 -22.50 35.73
N TYR A 93 12.76 -22.34 35.19
CA TYR A 93 11.80 -21.33 35.61
C TYR A 93 10.67 -21.97 36.42
N SER A 94 10.43 -21.45 37.63
CA SER A 94 9.38 -21.99 38.49
C SER A 94 8.01 -21.42 38.08
N PHE A 95 6.95 -22.21 38.22
CA PHE A 95 5.60 -21.75 37.90
C PHE A 95 5.18 -20.54 38.75
N GLU A 96 5.59 -20.49 40.02
CA GLU A 96 5.33 -19.35 40.89
C GLU A 96 6.05 -18.08 40.42
N GLN A 97 7.12 -18.20 39.64
CA GLN A 97 7.79 -17.06 39.06
C GLN A 97 7.04 -16.53 37.83
N SER A 98 6.64 -17.41 36.90
CA SER A 98 5.72 -17.07 35.79
C SER A 98 4.45 -16.40 36.32
N TRP A 99 3.87 -16.94 37.40
CA TRP A 99 2.68 -16.40 38.04
C TRP A 99 2.90 -14.98 38.57
N LYS A 100 3.99 -14.74 39.30
CA LYS A 100 4.32 -13.41 39.85
C LYS A 100 4.58 -12.38 38.75
N ASP A 101 5.22 -12.77 37.67
CA ASP A 101 5.45 -11.88 36.53
C ASP A 101 4.14 -11.51 35.85
N ALA A 102 3.25 -12.48 35.64
CA ALA A 102 1.91 -12.23 35.12
C ALA A 102 1.12 -11.28 36.04
N GLU A 103 1.14 -11.51 37.36
CA GLU A 103 0.49 -10.63 38.35
C GLU A 103 1.04 -9.19 38.27
N LYS A 104 2.36 -9.06 38.13
CA LYS A 104 3.02 -7.77 37.98
C LYS A 104 2.63 -7.08 36.68
N ALA A 105 2.61 -7.80 35.55
CA ALA A 105 2.20 -7.25 34.26
C ALA A 105 0.73 -6.77 34.30
N LEU A 106 -0.17 -7.59 34.85
CA LEU A 106 -1.58 -7.25 35.01
C LEU A 106 -1.77 -6.05 35.96
N LYS A 107 -0.97 -5.97 37.02
CA LYS A 107 -0.97 -4.82 37.92
C LYS A 107 -0.54 -3.54 37.20
N LEU A 108 0.53 -3.57 36.40
CA LEU A 108 0.98 -2.40 35.63
C LEU A 108 -0.12 -1.91 34.66
N ALA A 109 -0.82 -2.84 33.99
CA ALA A 109 -1.94 -2.52 33.13
C ALA A 109 -3.09 -1.83 33.89
N ARG A 110 -3.52 -2.41 35.02
CA ARG A 110 -4.61 -1.88 35.86
C ARG A 110 -4.25 -0.54 36.49
N ASP A 111 -3.03 -0.39 37.00
CA ASP A 111 -2.51 0.87 37.55
C ASP A 111 -2.44 1.96 36.48
N SER A 112 -2.27 1.58 35.21
CA SER A 112 -2.26 2.49 34.05
C SER A 112 -3.66 2.71 33.47
N GLY A 113 -4.72 2.24 34.15
CA GLY A 113 -6.11 2.53 33.83
C GLY A 113 -6.76 1.59 32.81
N LEU A 114 -6.08 0.53 32.38
CA LEU A 114 -6.69 -0.46 31.48
C LEU A 114 -7.83 -1.21 32.18
N LYS A 115 -8.92 -1.45 31.45
CA LYS A 115 -10.16 -2.06 31.93
C LYS A 115 -10.50 -3.33 31.15
N ASN A 116 -11.51 -4.07 31.61
CA ASN A 116 -12.03 -5.27 30.94
C ASN A 116 -11.00 -6.39 30.71
N ILE A 117 -9.90 -6.41 31.48
CA ILE A 117 -8.92 -7.49 31.45
C ILE A 117 -9.34 -8.55 32.50
N PRO A 118 -9.65 -9.80 32.09
CA PRO A 118 -9.94 -10.89 33.02
C PRO A 118 -8.78 -11.16 33.98
N ASP A 119 -9.09 -11.67 35.17
CA ASP A 119 -8.07 -12.15 36.10
C ASP A 119 -7.26 -13.33 35.51
N LEU A 120 -6.07 -13.54 36.05
CA LEU A 120 -5.18 -14.63 35.67
C LEU A 120 -5.73 -15.98 36.13
N THR A 121 -5.52 -17.01 35.31
CA THR A 121 -5.91 -18.38 35.60
C THR A 121 -4.70 -19.29 35.50
N ARG A 122 -4.51 -20.19 36.48
CA ARG A 122 -3.38 -21.12 36.49
C ARG A 122 -3.54 -22.20 35.41
N GLY A 123 -2.64 -22.22 34.46
CA GLY A 123 -2.49 -23.24 33.41
C GLY A 123 -1.72 -24.46 33.90
N SER A 124 -1.24 -25.25 32.96
CA SER A 124 -0.45 -26.45 33.22
C SER A 124 0.94 -26.11 33.75
N ASP A 125 1.42 -26.93 34.68
CA ASP A 125 2.68 -26.74 35.40
C ASP A 125 3.71 -27.87 35.16
N CYS A 126 3.37 -28.84 34.31
CA CYS A 126 4.22 -29.95 33.92
C CYS A 126 3.92 -30.41 32.48
N VAL A 127 4.91 -31.01 31.84
CA VAL A 127 4.78 -31.55 30.47
C VAL A 127 3.89 -32.79 30.39
N LEU A 128 3.30 -33.04 29.22
CA LEU A 128 2.66 -34.33 28.92
C LEU A 128 3.67 -35.36 28.42
N VAL A 129 3.59 -36.57 28.95
CA VAL A 129 4.45 -37.69 28.54
C VAL A 129 3.78 -38.48 27.44
N ARG A 130 4.49 -38.69 26.32
CA ARG A 130 4.03 -39.57 25.25
C ARG A 130 3.90 -41.01 25.76
N PRO A 131 2.72 -41.65 25.67
CA PRO A 131 2.57 -43.05 26.07
C PRO A 131 3.34 -43.98 25.14
N GLU A 132 3.75 -45.15 25.64
CA GLU A 132 4.48 -46.17 24.85
C GLU A 132 3.71 -46.59 23.59
N SER A 133 2.37 -46.58 23.64
CA SER A 133 1.51 -46.89 22.51
C SER A 133 1.60 -45.87 21.36
N GLY A 134 2.12 -44.67 21.63
CA GLY A 134 2.18 -43.56 20.69
C GLY A 134 0.81 -42.99 20.29
N ARG A 135 -0.29 -43.43 20.91
CA ARG A 135 -1.65 -42.96 20.64
C ARG A 135 -1.98 -41.76 21.52
N ILE A 136 -2.62 -40.74 20.96
CA ILE A 136 -3.05 -39.55 21.71
C ILE A 136 -4.04 -39.94 22.80
N GLU A 137 -4.95 -40.88 22.50
CA GLU A 137 -6.02 -41.36 23.38
C GLU A 137 -5.50 -42.01 24.67
N ASP A 138 -4.27 -42.51 24.68
CA ASP A 138 -3.67 -43.17 25.84
C ASP A 138 -2.84 -42.19 26.69
N THR A 139 -2.80 -40.91 26.32
CA THR A 139 -2.08 -39.88 27.09
C THR A 139 -2.81 -39.58 28.39
N VAL A 140 -2.11 -39.62 29.51
CA VAL A 140 -2.68 -39.28 30.82
C VAL A 140 -2.76 -37.75 30.96
N PRO A 141 -3.95 -37.15 31.11
CA PRO A 141 -4.09 -35.71 31.29
C PRO A 141 -3.82 -35.27 32.73
N HIS A 142 -3.32 -34.05 32.87
CA HIS A 142 -3.11 -33.28 34.10
C HIS A 142 -3.91 -31.96 34.03
N PRO A 143 -5.25 -31.99 34.20
CA PRO A 143 -6.09 -30.82 33.98
C PRO A 143 -5.89 -29.71 35.02
N SER A 144 -5.71 -28.49 34.52
CA SER A 144 -5.52 -27.27 35.30
C SER A 144 -6.81 -26.41 35.32
N ASP A 145 -6.79 -25.30 36.07
CA ASP A 145 -7.89 -24.33 36.00
C ASP A 145 -7.98 -23.70 34.61
N GLY A 146 -6.84 -23.44 33.97
CA GLY A 146 -6.77 -22.95 32.60
C GLY A 146 -7.38 -23.92 31.60
N SER A 147 -7.09 -25.22 31.72
CA SER A 147 -7.68 -26.22 30.83
C SER A 147 -9.19 -26.32 31.03
N ARG A 148 -9.68 -26.21 32.28
CA ARG A 148 -11.12 -26.13 32.60
C ARG A 148 -11.77 -24.86 32.02
N LEU A 149 -11.09 -23.72 32.04
CA LEU A 149 -11.57 -22.47 31.44
C LEU A 149 -11.73 -22.61 29.92
N ILE A 150 -10.74 -23.19 29.23
CA ILE A 150 -10.83 -23.48 27.79
C ILE A 150 -12.05 -24.35 27.50
N VAL A 151 -12.25 -25.44 28.24
CA VAL A 151 -13.42 -26.32 28.07
C VAL A 151 -14.73 -25.54 28.25
N ALA A 152 -14.82 -24.73 29.30
CA ALA A 152 -16.04 -23.99 29.63
C ALA A 152 -16.40 -22.95 28.56
N GLU A 153 -15.41 -22.25 28.00
CA GLU A 153 -15.63 -21.24 26.96
C GLU A 153 -15.82 -21.89 25.57
N ALA A 154 -15.12 -22.98 25.26
CA ALA A 154 -15.31 -23.73 24.01
C ALA A 154 -16.72 -24.34 23.92
N LYS A 155 -17.31 -24.76 25.04
CA LYS A 155 -18.71 -25.25 25.09
C LYS A 155 -19.75 -24.17 24.81
N LYS A 156 -19.39 -22.88 24.94
CA LYS A 156 -20.25 -21.74 24.59
C LYS A 156 -20.05 -21.27 23.15
N ALA A 157 -18.94 -21.66 22.53
CA ALA A 157 -18.61 -21.36 21.14
C ALA A 157 -19.25 -22.36 20.17
N SER A 158 -19.09 -22.12 18.86
CA SER A 158 -19.53 -23.03 17.80
C SER A 158 -18.45 -23.19 16.73
N PRO A 159 -18.58 -24.15 15.78
CA PRO A 159 -17.64 -24.27 14.67
C PRO A 159 -17.56 -23.02 13.78
N GLU A 160 -18.68 -22.31 13.61
CA GLU A 160 -18.83 -21.08 12.81
C GLU A 160 -18.34 -19.83 13.54
N LYS A 161 -18.38 -19.84 14.88
CA LYS A 161 -17.85 -18.79 15.74
C LYS A 161 -17.03 -19.41 16.89
N PRO A 162 -15.83 -19.93 16.58
CA PRO A 162 -15.00 -20.65 17.53
C PRO A 162 -14.44 -19.76 18.63
N LEU A 163 -14.07 -20.40 19.73
CA LEU A 163 -13.12 -19.85 20.70
C LEU A 163 -11.73 -19.87 20.08
N LEU A 164 -11.10 -18.70 20.05
CA LEU A 164 -9.72 -18.54 19.63
C LEU A 164 -8.84 -18.68 20.87
N VAL A 165 -7.90 -19.62 20.85
CA VAL A 165 -6.88 -19.74 21.89
C VAL A 165 -5.55 -19.34 21.27
N VAL A 166 -5.00 -18.22 21.70
CA VAL A 166 -3.70 -17.73 21.26
C VAL A 166 -2.67 -18.15 22.30
N VAL A 167 -1.76 -19.02 21.90
CA VAL A 167 -0.76 -19.62 22.78
C VAL A 167 0.61 -19.07 22.41
N GLY A 168 1.19 -18.27 23.29
CA GLY A 168 2.55 -17.75 23.10
C GLY A 168 3.62 -18.56 23.83
N GLY A 169 3.22 -19.52 24.67
CA GLY A 169 4.10 -20.47 25.34
C GLY A 169 3.86 -21.94 24.93
N PRO A 170 4.18 -22.90 25.81
CA PRO A 170 3.88 -24.33 25.61
C PRO A 170 2.37 -24.63 25.52
N GLN A 171 1.98 -25.48 24.57
CA GLN A 171 0.57 -25.81 24.31
C GLN A 171 -0.07 -26.81 25.29
N THR A 172 0.55 -27.03 26.44
CA THR A 172 0.21 -28.10 27.38
C THR A 172 -1.17 -27.90 28.02
N THR A 173 -1.56 -26.67 28.32
CA THR A 173 -2.90 -26.39 28.88
C THR A 173 -4.01 -26.71 27.88
N VAL A 174 -3.80 -26.36 26.61
CA VAL A 174 -4.73 -26.68 25.51
C VAL A 174 -4.80 -28.20 25.31
N ALA A 175 -3.66 -28.89 25.24
CA ALA A 175 -3.62 -30.34 25.09
C ALA A 175 -4.40 -31.05 26.21
N ASN A 176 -4.26 -30.61 27.46
CA ASN A 176 -5.03 -31.13 28.58
C ASN A 176 -6.55 -30.92 28.41
N ALA A 177 -6.99 -29.75 27.93
CA ALA A 177 -8.41 -29.50 27.65
C ALA A 177 -8.96 -30.45 26.57
N LEU A 178 -8.17 -30.73 25.54
CA LEU A 178 -8.53 -31.65 24.45
C LEU A 178 -8.60 -33.11 24.90
N LEU A 179 -7.68 -33.52 25.78
CA LEU A 179 -7.65 -34.90 26.30
C LEU A 179 -8.83 -35.17 27.24
N THR A 180 -9.21 -34.21 28.09
CA THR A 180 -10.34 -34.40 29.00
C THR A 180 -11.70 -34.22 28.33
N ASN A 181 -11.78 -33.41 27.27
CA ASN A 181 -13.02 -33.02 26.62
C ASN A 181 -12.86 -32.98 25.09
N PRO A 182 -12.63 -34.12 24.42
CA PRO A 182 -12.41 -34.16 22.98
C PRO A 182 -13.60 -33.62 22.16
N GLU A 183 -14.80 -33.55 22.73
CA GLU A 183 -15.99 -33.01 22.09
C GLU A 183 -15.90 -31.50 21.75
N ILE A 184 -15.00 -30.75 22.39
CA ILE A 184 -14.85 -29.30 22.17
C ILE A 184 -14.08 -28.95 20.90
N VAL A 185 -13.37 -29.93 20.31
CA VAL A 185 -12.46 -29.76 19.17
C VAL A 185 -13.05 -28.89 18.05
N PRO A 186 -14.29 -29.12 17.56
CA PRO A 186 -14.85 -28.33 16.46
C PRO A 186 -14.98 -26.84 16.79
N ASN A 187 -15.11 -26.49 18.07
CA ASN A 187 -15.36 -25.13 18.53
C ASN A 187 -14.07 -24.34 18.81
N LEU A 188 -12.90 -24.90 18.48
CA LEU A 188 -11.60 -24.29 18.73
C LEU A 188 -10.87 -23.94 17.44
N VAL A 189 -10.17 -22.80 17.48
CA VAL A 189 -9.04 -22.49 16.61
C VAL A 189 -7.87 -22.11 17.52
N VAL A 190 -6.72 -22.76 17.31
CA VAL A 190 -5.54 -22.57 18.17
C VAL A 190 -4.43 -21.92 17.38
N PHE A 191 -4.08 -20.71 17.77
CA PHE A 191 -2.97 -19.96 17.22
C PHE A 191 -1.72 -20.17 18.06
N ASN A 192 -0.58 -20.31 17.41
CA ASN A 192 0.71 -20.53 18.06
C ASN A 192 1.87 -20.07 17.17
N LEU A 193 3.07 -20.14 17.72
CA LEU A 193 4.30 -19.97 16.96
C LEU A 193 5.47 -20.69 17.64
N THR A 194 6.53 -20.95 16.87
CA THR A 194 7.78 -21.60 17.32
C THR A 194 7.62 -22.97 17.98
N VAL A 195 6.49 -23.65 17.77
CA VAL A 195 6.23 -24.98 18.34
C VAL A 195 6.93 -26.10 17.57
N THR A 196 7.31 -25.87 16.32
CA THR A 196 8.08 -26.83 15.51
C THR A 196 9.57 -26.73 15.81
N GLY A 197 10.08 -27.60 16.69
CA GLY A 197 11.50 -27.63 17.07
C GLY A 197 12.03 -26.41 17.84
N GLY A 198 11.19 -25.39 18.10
CA GLY A 198 11.56 -24.14 18.77
C GLY A 198 11.28 -24.15 20.28
N TYR A 199 11.30 -22.94 20.87
CA TYR A 199 11.12 -22.70 22.32
C TYR A 199 9.73 -23.15 22.81
N ASN A 200 8.65 -22.77 22.13
CA ASN A 200 7.30 -23.14 22.54
C ASN A 200 6.98 -24.63 22.34
N GLY A 201 7.83 -25.33 21.58
CA GLY A 201 7.73 -26.76 21.28
C GLY A 201 8.40 -27.69 22.28
N LYS A 202 8.88 -27.20 23.44
CA LYS A 202 9.63 -28.03 24.42
C LYS A 202 8.79 -29.13 25.06
N ASP A 203 7.48 -28.93 25.17
CA ASP A 203 6.52 -30.02 25.31
C ASP A 203 6.01 -30.44 23.92
N GLY A 204 6.86 -31.16 23.19
CA GLY A 204 6.57 -31.56 21.81
C GLY A 204 5.35 -32.48 21.71
N TRP A 205 5.02 -33.23 22.76
CA TRP A 205 3.88 -34.15 22.73
C TRP A 205 2.57 -33.35 22.81
N SER A 206 2.50 -32.35 23.68
CA SER A 206 1.37 -31.43 23.71
C SER A 206 1.18 -30.67 22.39
N ALA A 207 2.27 -30.18 21.80
CA ALA A 207 2.20 -29.50 20.50
C ALA A 207 1.69 -30.41 19.38
N TYR A 208 2.15 -31.67 19.38
CA TYR A 208 1.65 -32.69 18.45
C TYR A 208 0.17 -32.99 18.66
N ILE A 209 -0.31 -33.11 19.91
CA ILE A 209 -1.73 -33.32 20.21
C ILE A 209 -2.57 -32.17 19.64
N VAL A 210 -2.18 -30.91 19.90
CA VAL A 210 -2.93 -29.74 19.45
C VAL A 210 -2.99 -29.68 17.92
N ALA A 211 -1.86 -29.85 17.23
CA ALA A 211 -1.82 -29.86 15.78
C ALA A 211 -2.66 -31.00 15.17
N LYS A 212 -2.68 -32.19 15.79
CA LYS A 212 -3.44 -33.35 15.28
C LYS A 212 -4.93 -33.32 15.59
N ARG A 213 -5.37 -32.47 16.53
CA ARG A 213 -6.76 -32.47 17.00
C ARG A 213 -7.52 -31.22 16.64
N THR A 214 -6.88 -30.07 16.43
CA THR A 214 -7.57 -28.78 16.30
C THR A 214 -7.39 -28.15 14.93
N ARG A 215 -8.19 -27.10 14.67
CA ARG A 215 -7.89 -26.13 13.62
C ARG A 215 -6.70 -25.28 14.09
N SER A 216 -5.48 -25.74 13.79
CA SER A 216 -4.26 -25.09 14.24
C SER A 216 -3.71 -24.12 13.19
N VAL A 217 -3.29 -22.95 13.64
CA VAL A 217 -2.57 -21.95 12.85
C VAL A 217 -1.24 -21.65 13.54
N ASP A 218 -0.14 -21.81 12.82
CA ASP A 218 1.20 -21.47 13.30
C ASP A 218 1.75 -20.28 12.51
N TRP A 219 2.35 -19.32 13.21
CA TRP A 219 3.08 -18.23 12.57
C TRP A 219 4.58 -18.58 12.46
N GLY A 220 5.17 -18.31 11.30
CA GLY A 220 6.59 -18.45 11.02
C GLY A 220 7.02 -19.87 10.59
N GLY A 221 6.26 -20.92 10.89
CA GLY A 221 6.60 -22.29 10.46
C GLY A 221 7.92 -22.80 11.03
N GLY A 222 8.34 -22.26 12.17
CA GLY A 222 9.66 -22.49 12.80
C GLY A 222 10.66 -21.35 12.62
N GLU A 223 10.34 -20.34 11.80
CA GLU A 223 11.09 -19.09 11.73
C GLU A 223 10.76 -18.17 12.91
N PHE A 224 11.66 -17.23 13.19
CA PHE A 224 11.45 -16.20 14.21
C PHE A 224 11.72 -14.80 13.64
N TRP A 225 11.34 -13.78 14.39
CA TRP A 225 11.51 -12.38 14.00
C TRP A 225 12.98 -12.00 13.83
N ASP A 226 13.27 -11.11 12.87
CA ASP A 226 14.58 -10.48 12.84
C ASP A 226 14.64 -9.38 13.88
N LYS A 227 15.83 -9.14 14.41
CA LYS A 227 16.04 -8.07 15.38
C LYS A 227 15.64 -6.72 14.77
N ASP A 228 14.87 -5.94 15.52
CA ASP A 228 14.35 -4.63 15.14
C ASP A 228 13.45 -4.62 13.87
N SER A 229 12.90 -5.77 13.46
CA SER A 229 12.16 -5.87 12.20
C SER A 229 10.76 -5.26 12.27
N VAL A 230 10.00 -5.56 13.34
CA VAL A 230 8.65 -5.01 13.53
C VAL A 230 8.73 -3.67 14.25
N PHE A 231 9.53 -3.56 15.31
CA PHE A 231 9.64 -2.38 16.14
C PHE A 231 11.09 -1.99 16.39
N THR A 232 11.32 -0.69 16.44
CA THR A 232 12.56 -0.07 16.93
C THR A 232 12.29 0.66 18.25
N ALA A 233 13.33 0.96 19.03
CA ALA A 233 13.17 1.72 20.28
C ALA A 233 12.48 3.09 20.06
N GLN A 234 12.81 3.77 18.96
CA GLN A 234 12.23 5.06 18.59
C GLN A 234 10.70 4.98 18.42
N ASP A 235 10.18 3.86 17.92
CA ASP A 235 8.74 3.69 17.74
C ASP A 235 7.95 3.82 19.05
N PHE A 236 8.55 3.44 20.19
CA PHE A 236 7.91 3.46 21.50
C PHE A 236 7.92 4.84 22.15
N GLU A 237 8.71 5.80 21.67
CA GLU A 237 8.77 7.17 22.21
C GLU A 237 7.40 7.86 22.18
N ARG A 238 6.58 7.55 21.16
CA ARG A 238 5.24 8.12 20.97
C ARG A 238 4.21 7.65 22.01
N LEU A 239 4.50 6.56 22.72
CA LEU A 239 3.56 6.01 23.70
C LEU A 239 3.43 6.97 24.90
N PRO A 240 2.22 7.12 25.47
CA PRO A 240 2.03 7.96 26.65
C PRO A 240 2.92 7.49 27.81
N ASP A 241 3.27 8.38 28.73
CA ASP A 241 4.13 8.01 29.86
C ASP A 241 3.30 7.50 31.06
N ASN A 242 3.30 6.18 31.29
CA ASN A 242 2.65 5.53 32.42
C ASN A 242 3.38 4.23 32.81
N PRO A 243 3.09 3.59 33.96
CA PRO A 243 3.79 2.37 34.37
C PRO A 243 3.80 1.23 33.33
N PHE A 244 2.71 1.07 32.59
CA PHE A 244 2.57 0.03 31.56
C PHE A 244 3.45 0.28 30.34
N THR A 245 3.40 1.48 29.78
CA THR A 245 4.20 1.85 28.60
C THR A 245 5.68 2.10 28.93
N ARG A 246 6.00 2.52 30.16
CA ARG A 246 7.41 2.63 30.62
C ARG A 246 8.09 1.28 30.64
N ASP A 247 7.38 0.22 31.01
CA ASP A 247 7.95 -1.11 30.96
C ASP A 247 8.18 -1.58 29.52
N MET A 248 7.27 -1.28 28.59
CA MET A 248 7.46 -1.52 27.16
C MET A 248 8.69 -0.77 26.61
N LYS A 249 8.82 0.53 26.93
CA LYS A 249 9.98 1.36 26.59
C LYS A 249 11.28 0.78 27.16
N ARG A 250 11.24 0.26 28.39
CA ARG A 250 12.40 -0.43 28.99
C ARG A 250 12.73 -1.72 28.23
N LEU A 251 11.73 -2.53 27.87
CA LEU A 251 11.93 -3.81 27.19
C LEU A 251 12.53 -3.64 25.80
N ILE A 252 12.03 -2.70 24.99
CA ILE A 252 12.53 -2.48 23.62
C ILE A 252 13.98 -1.98 23.57
N GLU A 253 14.51 -1.44 24.66
CA GLU A 253 15.94 -1.07 24.77
C GLU A 253 16.87 -2.28 25.01
N THR A 254 16.30 -3.44 25.36
CA THR A 254 17.06 -4.67 25.61
C THR A 254 17.24 -5.50 24.35
N ASP A 255 18.28 -6.34 24.31
CA ASP A 255 18.45 -7.30 23.21
C ASP A 255 17.26 -8.25 23.07
N LEU A 256 16.61 -8.60 24.18
CA LEU A 256 15.44 -9.47 24.20
C LEU A 256 14.24 -8.81 23.53
N GLY A 257 13.87 -7.58 23.93
CA GLY A 257 12.73 -6.87 23.32
C GLY A 257 12.95 -6.58 21.83
N ARG A 258 14.20 -6.27 21.45
CA ARG A 258 14.60 -6.08 20.05
C ARG A 258 14.57 -7.37 19.24
N ALA A 259 14.75 -8.54 19.85
CA ALA A 259 14.69 -9.82 19.16
C ALA A 259 13.27 -10.41 19.10
N ASN A 260 12.50 -10.28 20.19
CA ASN A 260 11.23 -10.98 20.35
C ASN A 260 10.07 -10.32 19.60
N GLN A 261 10.02 -8.98 19.49
CA GLN A 261 9.02 -8.30 18.65
C GLN A 261 7.56 -8.72 18.97
N LEU A 262 6.77 -9.20 18.00
CA LEU A 262 5.45 -9.81 18.21
C LEU A 262 5.58 -11.32 18.49
N GLY A 263 6.47 -11.66 19.41
CA GLY A 263 7.07 -12.98 19.60
C GLY A 263 6.11 -14.05 20.06
N ASP A 264 4.95 -13.69 20.62
CA ASP A 264 4.00 -14.64 21.22
C ASP A 264 2.59 -14.50 20.61
N GLY A 265 2.37 -13.45 19.82
CA GLY A 265 1.03 -12.98 19.48
C GLY A 265 0.92 -12.26 18.14
N ALA A 266 1.79 -12.56 17.17
CA ALA A 266 1.60 -12.17 15.76
C ALA A 266 0.14 -12.30 15.26
N PRO A 267 -0.60 -13.38 15.59
CA PRO A 267 -2.02 -13.54 15.23
C PRO A 267 -2.94 -12.47 15.82
N LEU A 268 -2.60 -11.90 16.97
CA LEU A 268 -3.41 -10.88 17.65
C LEU A 268 -3.49 -9.61 16.82
N VAL A 269 -2.37 -9.16 16.26
CA VAL A 269 -2.37 -7.94 15.43
C VAL A 269 -3.12 -8.21 14.12
N TRP A 270 -2.91 -9.37 13.49
CA TRP A 270 -3.67 -9.79 12.31
C TRP A 270 -5.18 -9.83 12.56
N LEU A 271 -5.64 -10.30 13.73
CA LEU A 271 -7.06 -10.42 14.05
C LEU A 271 -7.82 -9.09 13.93
N PHE A 272 -7.16 -7.96 14.21
CA PHE A 272 -7.74 -6.61 14.13
C PHE A 272 -7.27 -5.84 12.89
N GLN A 273 -6.18 -6.26 12.25
CA GLN A 273 -5.69 -5.75 10.98
C GLN A 273 -5.38 -6.92 10.02
N PRO A 274 -6.38 -7.47 9.31
CA PRO A 274 -6.21 -8.68 8.50
C PRO A 274 -5.15 -8.57 7.41
N LYS A 275 -4.85 -7.33 6.94
CA LYS A 275 -3.79 -7.05 5.98
C LYS A 275 -2.40 -7.51 6.42
N CYS A 276 -2.19 -7.76 7.71
CA CYS A 276 -0.92 -8.23 8.23
C CYS A 276 -0.48 -9.57 7.62
N TRP A 277 -1.39 -10.43 7.17
CA TRP A 277 -1.06 -11.73 6.58
C TRP A 277 -1.57 -11.83 5.15
N THR A 278 -0.68 -12.19 4.23
CA THR A 278 -0.94 -12.18 2.78
C THR A 278 -0.96 -13.56 2.14
N GLY A 279 -0.55 -14.59 2.90
CA GLY A 279 -0.44 -15.96 2.40
C GLY A 279 -0.35 -16.99 3.51
N ALA A 280 -0.56 -18.25 3.16
CA ALA A 280 -0.48 -19.39 4.06
C ALA A 280 -0.06 -20.67 3.32
N GLU A 281 0.50 -21.61 4.07
CA GLU A 281 0.90 -22.93 3.60
C GLU A 281 0.27 -24.01 4.47
N ILE A 282 -0.09 -25.15 3.88
CA ILE A 282 -0.55 -26.29 4.65
C ILE A 282 0.64 -27.21 4.95
N ARG A 283 0.83 -27.59 6.21
CA ARG A 283 1.90 -28.52 6.64
C ARG A 283 1.34 -29.70 7.44
N LYS A 284 2.14 -30.77 7.52
CA LYS A 284 1.90 -31.92 8.40
C LYS A 284 2.65 -31.75 9.71
N ALA A 285 2.06 -32.24 10.81
CA ALA A 285 2.73 -32.36 12.09
C ALA A 285 3.25 -33.79 12.28
N GLU A 286 4.54 -33.93 12.52
CA GLU A 286 5.22 -35.19 12.78
C GLU A 286 5.93 -35.14 14.13
N PHE A 287 5.86 -36.24 14.88
CA PHE A 287 6.52 -36.34 16.18
C PHE A 287 7.75 -37.24 16.07
N SER A 288 8.92 -36.74 16.47
CA SER A 288 10.18 -37.47 16.45
C SER A 288 10.99 -37.21 17.71
N GLY A 289 11.48 -38.27 18.35
CA GLY A 289 12.20 -38.17 19.62
C GLY A 289 11.31 -37.57 20.72
N THR A 290 11.58 -36.31 21.08
CA THR A 290 10.81 -35.55 22.09
C THR A 290 10.15 -34.29 21.51
N THR A 291 10.29 -34.06 20.21
CA THR A 291 9.90 -32.81 19.54
C THR A 291 8.89 -33.07 18.43
N MET A 292 8.06 -32.06 18.18
CA MET A 292 7.18 -32.00 17.03
C MET A 292 7.81 -31.14 15.93
N HIS A 293 7.62 -31.55 14.68
CA HIS A 293 8.12 -30.86 13.49
C HIS A 293 7.01 -30.69 12.46
N TYR A 294 7.00 -29.53 11.81
CA TYR A 294 6.18 -29.31 10.62
C TYR A 294 6.91 -29.74 9.35
N THR A 295 6.29 -30.63 8.59
CA THR A 295 6.81 -31.17 7.32
C THR A 295 5.90 -30.81 6.16
N GLN A 296 6.44 -30.82 4.94
CA GLN A 296 5.65 -30.56 3.74
C GLN A 296 4.58 -31.65 3.52
N VAL A 297 3.40 -31.24 3.10
CA VAL A 297 2.33 -32.16 2.70
C VAL A 297 2.68 -32.76 1.33
N ARG A 298 2.67 -34.09 1.21
CA ARG A 298 2.89 -34.74 -0.09
C ARG A 298 1.63 -34.60 -0.97
N PRO A 299 1.76 -34.57 -2.31
CA PRO A 299 0.61 -34.50 -3.20
C PRO A 299 -0.43 -35.59 -2.90
N GLY A 300 -1.69 -35.18 -2.71
CA GLY A 300 -2.81 -36.08 -2.42
C GLY A 300 -3.02 -36.42 -0.94
N GLU A 301 -2.19 -35.90 -0.04
CA GLU A 301 -2.38 -36.05 1.41
C GLU A 301 -3.06 -34.82 2.03
N SER A 302 -3.76 -35.03 3.15
CA SER A 302 -4.25 -33.92 3.99
C SER A 302 -3.14 -33.41 4.92
N GLY A 303 -3.17 -32.11 5.22
CA GLY A 303 -2.32 -31.51 6.26
C GLY A 303 -2.99 -31.45 7.62
N ASP A 304 -2.24 -30.95 8.61
CA ASP A 304 -2.68 -30.84 10.02
C ASP A 304 -2.74 -29.38 10.50
N VAL A 305 -1.89 -28.50 9.95
CA VAL A 305 -1.73 -27.11 10.40
C VAL A 305 -1.70 -26.14 9.21
N LEU A 306 -2.25 -24.95 9.41
CA LEU A 306 -2.05 -23.81 8.52
C LEU A 306 -0.88 -22.97 9.02
N VAL A 307 0.20 -22.91 8.26
CA VAL A 307 1.40 -22.11 8.58
C VAL A 307 1.31 -20.78 7.86
N ILE A 308 1.61 -19.69 8.55
CA ILE A 308 1.77 -18.35 7.98
C ILE A 308 3.27 -18.08 7.83
N PRO A 309 3.84 -18.12 6.61
CA PRO A 309 5.27 -17.86 6.43
C PRO A 309 5.65 -16.47 6.90
N LYS A 310 6.87 -16.30 7.43
CA LYS A 310 7.39 -14.97 7.80
C LYS A 310 7.38 -14.01 6.61
N SER A 311 7.71 -14.50 5.42
CA SER A 311 7.67 -13.73 4.16
C SER A 311 6.26 -13.30 3.73
N ALA A 312 5.21 -13.90 4.30
CA ALA A 312 3.81 -13.57 4.04
C ALA A 312 3.22 -12.66 5.15
N THR A 313 4.09 -11.97 5.91
CA THR A 313 3.70 -11.05 6.99
C THR A 313 4.11 -9.62 6.65
N ASP A 314 3.14 -8.72 6.56
CA ASP A 314 3.37 -7.27 6.39
C ASP A 314 3.74 -6.63 7.73
N LEU A 315 5.05 -6.48 7.96
CA LEU A 315 5.60 -5.93 9.22
C LEU A 315 5.19 -4.47 9.44
N GLN A 316 5.00 -3.70 8.36
CA GLN A 316 4.62 -2.29 8.45
C GLN A 316 3.16 -2.16 8.89
N ALA A 317 2.27 -2.98 8.34
CA ALA A 317 0.88 -3.06 8.77
C ALA A 317 0.78 -3.48 10.26
N CYS A 318 1.60 -4.46 10.68
CA CYS A 318 1.68 -4.87 12.08
C CYS A 318 2.11 -3.70 12.99
N ARG A 319 3.20 -3.00 12.64
CA ARG A 319 3.71 -1.84 13.39
C ARG A 319 2.66 -0.74 13.50
N PHE A 320 2.02 -0.39 12.38
CA PHE A 320 1.03 0.68 12.33
C PHE A 320 -0.14 0.39 13.27
N GLU A 321 -0.75 -0.80 13.16
CA GLU A 321 -1.90 -1.16 13.99
C GLU A 321 -1.55 -1.18 15.48
N PHE A 322 -0.41 -1.79 15.83
CA PHE A 322 0.07 -1.87 17.20
C PHE A 322 0.15 -0.49 17.87
N PHE A 323 0.83 0.46 17.22
CA PHE A 323 0.99 1.80 17.78
C PHE A 323 -0.26 2.67 17.66
N ARG A 324 -1.11 2.45 16.65
CA ARG A 324 -2.42 3.12 16.56
C ARG A 324 -3.26 2.84 17.80
N VAL A 325 -3.27 1.60 18.27
CA VAL A 325 -4.02 1.18 19.46
C VAL A 325 -3.36 1.66 20.74
N LEU A 326 -2.06 1.40 20.93
CA LEU A 326 -1.38 1.72 22.19
C LEU A 326 -1.15 3.22 22.42
N SER A 327 -1.24 4.03 21.37
CA SER A 327 -1.20 5.50 21.50
C SER A 327 -2.57 6.10 21.83
N ASP A 328 -3.65 5.32 21.81
CA ASP A 328 -5.00 5.81 22.11
C ASP A 328 -5.16 6.08 23.62
N PRO A 329 -5.43 7.34 24.03
CA PRO A 329 -5.61 7.66 25.45
C PRO A 329 -6.79 6.92 26.10
N GLU A 330 -7.81 6.50 25.34
CA GLU A 330 -8.97 5.76 25.86
C GLU A 330 -8.57 4.41 26.47
N VAL A 331 -7.45 3.82 26.02
CA VAL A 331 -6.87 2.59 26.58
C VAL A 331 -6.60 2.74 28.07
N TYR A 332 -6.13 3.91 28.50
CA TYR A 332 -5.59 4.15 29.85
C TYR A 332 -6.63 4.68 30.83
N GLY A 333 -7.92 4.40 30.55
CA GLY A 333 -8.99 4.65 31.50
C GLY A 333 -9.29 6.12 31.75
N SER A 334 -8.85 7.03 30.87
CA SER A 334 -9.27 8.43 30.88
C SER A 334 -10.79 8.50 30.71
N THR A 335 -11.51 8.48 31.83
CA THR A 335 -12.95 8.71 31.85
C THR A 335 -13.17 10.12 31.35
N ARG A 336 -13.89 10.24 30.23
CA ARG A 336 -14.79 11.36 29.98
C ARG A 336 -15.77 11.43 31.17
N THR A 337 -15.31 12.01 32.29
CA THR A 337 -16.21 12.76 33.14
C THR A 337 -16.77 13.86 32.25
N ALA A 338 -18.06 14.15 32.35
CA ALA A 338 -18.71 15.25 31.67
C ALA A 338 -18.21 16.61 32.20
N ARG A 339 -16.91 16.87 32.06
CA ARG A 339 -16.38 18.19 31.77
C ARG A 339 -16.35 18.27 30.26
N GLN A 340 -16.90 19.36 29.71
CA GLN A 340 -16.83 19.70 28.30
C GLN A 340 -15.46 19.28 27.75
N ASN A 341 -15.47 18.41 26.73
CA ASN A 341 -14.26 18.08 26.00
C ASN A 341 -13.60 19.42 25.66
N PRO A 342 -12.34 19.71 26.07
CA PRO A 342 -11.74 20.99 25.75
C PRO A 342 -11.59 21.14 24.24
N TRP A 343 -11.81 20.07 23.48
CA TRP A 343 -11.81 20.01 22.04
C TRP A 343 -13.20 19.71 21.47
N ARG A 344 -13.64 20.55 20.55
CA ARG A 344 -14.72 20.31 19.62
C ARG A 344 -14.24 19.48 18.45
N HIS A 345 -15.00 18.44 18.12
CA HIS A 345 -14.79 17.61 16.94
C HIS A 345 -15.82 18.00 15.89
N VAL A 346 -15.36 18.29 14.67
CA VAL A 346 -16.24 18.54 13.52
C VAL A 346 -15.98 17.43 12.50
N ASP A 347 -16.99 16.61 12.26
CA ASP A 347 -17.00 15.62 11.19
C ASP A 347 -17.27 16.33 9.86
N LEU A 348 -16.33 16.18 8.93
CA LEU A 348 -16.38 16.81 7.61
C LEU A 348 -16.81 15.82 6.52
N THR A 349 -16.97 14.54 6.84
CA THR A 349 -17.41 13.52 5.87
C THR A 349 -18.78 13.80 5.23
N PRO A 350 -19.78 14.41 5.91
CA PRO A 350 -21.05 14.78 5.27
C PRO A 350 -20.91 15.87 4.20
N PHE A 351 -19.77 16.57 4.16
CA PHE A 351 -19.47 17.59 3.17
C PHE A 351 -18.78 17.05 1.93
N HIS A 352 -18.42 15.76 1.90
CA HIS A 352 -17.75 15.15 0.75
C HIS A 352 -18.64 15.14 -0.49
N ASP A 353 -18.02 15.37 -1.63
CA ASP A 353 -18.60 15.18 -2.96
C ASP A 353 -17.56 14.53 -3.87
N ALA A 354 -17.66 13.20 -3.98
CA ALA A 354 -16.77 12.40 -4.82
C ALA A 354 -17.16 12.42 -6.31
N GLN A 355 -18.29 13.02 -6.67
CA GLN A 355 -18.76 13.13 -8.06
C GLN A 355 -18.27 14.42 -8.73
N ARG A 356 -17.95 15.45 -7.94
CA ARG A 356 -17.40 16.70 -8.47
C ARG A 356 -16.04 16.48 -9.11
N VAL A 357 -15.93 16.89 -10.36
CA VAL A 357 -14.69 16.82 -11.14
C VAL A 357 -13.76 17.95 -10.69
N LEU A 358 -12.54 17.62 -10.29
CA LEU A 358 -11.56 18.58 -9.77
C LEU A 358 -10.40 18.75 -10.75
N THR A 359 -10.30 19.92 -11.36
CA THR A 359 -9.18 20.31 -12.24
C THR A 359 -8.04 20.89 -11.42
N ASN A 360 -7.52 20.09 -10.48
CA ASN A 360 -6.42 20.48 -9.59
C ASN A 360 -5.08 20.58 -10.35
N PRO A 361 -4.14 21.47 -9.93
CA PRO A 361 -2.86 21.65 -10.61
C PRO A 361 -1.90 20.47 -10.45
N HIS A 362 -0.93 20.36 -11.37
CA HIS A 362 0.18 19.39 -11.35
C HIS A 362 -0.26 17.92 -11.39
N LYS A 363 -1.36 17.65 -12.09
CA LYS A 363 -1.89 16.32 -12.39
C LYS A 363 -2.92 16.44 -13.51
N GLY A 364 -3.17 15.35 -14.21
CA GLY A 364 -4.28 15.28 -15.15
C GLY A 364 -3.93 14.59 -16.46
N TRP A 365 -4.71 14.90 -17.48
CA TRP A 365 -4.58 14.33 -18.81
C TRP A 365 -3.52 15.04 -19.62
N TYR A 366 -2.84 14.31 -20.50
CA TYR A 366 -2.00 14.90 -21.53
C TYR A 366 -2.38 14.42 -22.92
N HIS A 367 -2.05 15.23 -23.91
CA HIS A 367 -2.32 14.95 -25.32
C HIS A 367 -1.01 14.91 -26.12
N HIS A 368 -0.79 13.86 -26.89
CA HIS A 368 0.32 13.78 -27.84
C HIS A 368 0.04 14.75 -28.99
N TYR A 369 0.84 15.80 -29.15
CA TYR A 369 0.87 16.59 -30.38
C TYR A 369 2.04 17.59 -30.37
N PRO A 370 2.92 17.55 -31.39
CA PRO A 370 3.02 16.53 -32.44
C PRO A 370 3.66 15.22 -31.92
N ASP A 371 3.42 14.11 -32.62
CA ASP A 371 3.97 12.79 -32.29
C ASP A 371 4.42 12.04 -33.56
N ASN A 372 5.66 11.54 -33.63
CA ASN A 372 6.32 11.02 -34.84
C ASN A 372 6.46 12.09 -35.94
N HIS A 373 5.32 12.60 -36.42
CA HIS A 373 5.22 13.61 -37.47
C HIS A 373 4.69 14.91 -36.88
N ILE A 374 5.12 16.02 -37.50
CA ILE A 374 4.69 17.38 -37.13
C ILE A 374 3.16 17.61 -37.19
N ASN A 375 2.41 16.73 -37.87
CA ASN A 375 0.97 16.85 -38.09
C ASN A 375 0.14 15.65 -37.56
N LYS A 376 0.77 14.70 -36.87
CA LYS A 376 0.04 13.55 -36.31
C LYS A 376 -0.54 13.93 -34.95
N TYR A 377 -1.80 13.55 -34.74
CA TYR A 377 -2.64 13.99 -33.61
C TYR A 377 -2.87 15.50 -33.57
N GLU A 378 -2.94 16.15 -34.73
CA GLU A 378 -3.40 17.53 -34.80
C GLU A 378 -4.74 17.73 -34.10
N ILE A 379 -4.83 18.85 -33.39
CA ILE A 379 -6.01 19.23 -32.62
C ILE A 379 -7.01 19.85 -33.58
N ALA A 380 -8.08 19.11 -33.87
CA ALA A 380 -9.08 19.49 -34.87
C ALA A 380 -9.79 20.81 -34.52
N ARG A 381 -10.12 21.01 -33.23
CA ARG A 381 -10.71 22.24 -32.71
C ARG A 381 -10.05 22.58 -31.38
N ASP A 382 -9.82 23.87 -31.14
CA ASP A 382 -9.21 24.29 -29.87
C ASP A 382 -10.03 23.84 -28.65
N ALA A 383 -11.36 23.84 -28.78
CA ALA A 383 -12.30 23.33 -27.77
C ALA A 383 -12.04 21.86 -27.38
N ASP A 384 -11.49 21.03 -28.27
CA ASP A 384 -11.21 19.61 -27.97
C ASP A 384 -10.17 19.44 -26.86
N LEU A 385 -9.34 20.45 -26.60
CA LEU A 385 -8.44 20.50 -25.44
C LEU A 385 -8.90 21.49 -24.37
N LEU A 386 -9.39 22.67 -24.75
CA LEU A 386 -9.76 23.72 -23.79
C LEU A 386 -10.99 23.37 -22.94
N GLU A 387 -11.90 22.54 -23.47
CA GLU A 387 -13.06 22.04 -22.74
C GLU A 387 -12.85 20.60 -22.22
N PHE A 388 -11.69 19.99 -22.53
CA PHE A 388 -11.36 18.65 -22.06
C PHE A 388 -11.16 18.66 -20.53
N PRO A 389 -11.88 17.81 -19.77
CA PRO A 389 -11.75 17.80 -18.32
C PRO A 389 -10.32 17.50 -17.87
N GLY A 390 -9.65 18.51 -17.32
CA GLY A 390 -8.32 18.37 -16.72
C GLY A 390 -7.21 18.04 -17.71
N MET A 391 -7.26 18.59 -18.92
CA MET A 391 -6.08 18.65 -19.80
C MET A 391 -5.00 19.52 -19.15
N ASP A 392 -3.87 18.90 -18.80
CA ASP A 392 -2.75 19.57 -18.11
C ASP A 392 -1.72 20.08 -19.12
N HIS A 393 -1.32 19.25 -20.08
CA HIS A 393 -0.24 19.57 -21.01
C HIS A 393 -0.32 18.83 -22.35
N LEU A 394 0.45 19.36 -23.30
CA LEU A 394 0.80 18.64 -24.53
C LEU A 394 2.10 17.88 -24.32
N TYR A 395 2.16 16.68 -24.87
CA TYR A 395 3.38 15.89 -24.97
C TYR A 395 3.87 15.92 -26.42
N ILE A 396 4.99 16.61 -26.63
CA ILE A 396 5.62 16.81 -27.93
C ILE A 396 6.68 15.73 -28.12
N ARG A 397 6.43 14.79 -29.05
CA ARG A 397 7.36 13.71 -29.39
C ARG A 397 7.80 13.80 -30.85
N LEU A 398 9.04 14.20 -31.08
CA LEU A 398 9.59 14.36 -32.44
C LEU A 398 11.01 13.83 -32.55
N ALA A 399 11.38 13.41 -33.75
CA ALA A 399 12.77 13.14 -34.11
C ALA A 399 13.65 14.40 -33.97
N TRP A 400 14.89 14.22 -33.50
CA TRP A 400 15.91 15.28 -33.44
C TRP A 400 16.10 16.00 -34.78
N ALA A 401 16.05 15.27 -35.89
CA ALA A 401 16.17 15.83 -37.25
C ALA A 401 15.17 16.93 -37.61
N TYR A 402 13.99 16.98 -36.98
CA TYR A 402 13.06 18.09 -37.19
C TYR A 402 13.53 19.41 -36.55
N LEU A 403 14.33 19.32 -35.49
CA LEU A 403 14.76 20.45 -34.67
C LEU A 403 16.14 20.95 -35.05
N GLU A 404 17.01 20.10 -35.60
CA GLU A 404 18.35 20.47 -36.05
C GLU A 404 18.64 19.88 -37.45
N PRO A 405 18.03 20.45 -38.51
CA PRO A 405 18.19 19.95 -39.88
C PRO A 405 19.64 20.02 -40.39
N ARG A 406 20.47 20.92 -39.85
CA ARG A 406 21.92 20.98 -40.08
C ARG A 406 22.62 21.28 -38.76
N GLU A 407 23.89 20.87 -38.64
CA GLU A 407 24.68 21.08 -37.42
C GLU A 407 24.67 22.55 -36.99
N GLY A 408 24.14 22.82 -35.79
CA GLY A 408 24.02 24.15 -35.21
C GLY A 408 22.93 25.06 -35.79
N GLU A 409 22.20 24.62 -36.83
CA GLU A 409 21.07 25.34 -37.42
C GLU A 409 19.75 24.76 -36.90
N PHE A 410 19.18 25.39 -35.86
CA PHE A 410 17.96 24.90 -35.21
C PHE A 410 16.67 25.45 -35.81
N ASN A 411 15.68 24.58 -36.02
CA ASN A 411 14.34 24.91 -36.49
C ASN A 411 13.31 24.94 -35.34
N TRP A 412 13.53 25.78 -34.34
CA TRP A 412 12.66 25.88 -33.16
C TRP A 412 11.21 26.22 -33.49
N ALA A 413 10.96 26.92 -34.59
CA ALA A 413 9.63 27.32 -35.04
C ALA A 413 8.66 26.15 -35.28
N VAL A 414 9.15 24.92 -35.42
CA VAL A 414 8.34 23.69 -35.51
C VAL A 414 7.53 23.47 -34.23
N ILE A 415 8.15 23.66 -33.06
CA ILE A 415 7.51 23.42 -31.77
C ILE A 415 7.13 24.71 -31.06
N ASP A 416 7.89 25.80 -31.22
CA ASP A 416 7.63 27.07 -30.54
C ASP A 416 6.26 27.64 -30.87
N ARG A 417 5.77 27.50 -32.10
CA ARG A 417 4.44 27.98 -32.49
C ARG A 417 3.33 27.24 -31.76
N ILE A 418 3.50 25.94 -31.55
CA ILE A 418 2.57 25.08 -30.82
C ILE A 418 2.64 25.42 -29.32
N ILE A 419 3.85 25.48 -28.77
CA ILE A 419 4.11 25.86 -27.38
C ILE A 419 3.48 27.22 -27.08
N GLN A 420 3.76 28.25 -27.87
CA GLN A 420 3.23 29.61 -27.67
C GLN A 420 1.70 29.63 -27.69
N LYS A 421 1.06 28.93 -28.63
CA LYS A 421 -0.40 28.85 -28.71
C LYS A 421 -0.99 28.28 -27.44
N TRP A 422 -0.50 27.13 -26.99
CA TRP A 422 -1.17 26.37 -25.93
C TRP A 422 -0.79 26.81 -24.53
N THR A 423 0.43 27.29 -24.33
CA THR A 423 0.84 27.90 -23.05
C THR A 423 0.13 29.23 -22.79
N ALA A 424 -0.27 29.97 -23.84
CA ALA A 424 -1.13 31.15 -23.70
C ALA A 424 -2.54 30.81 -23.14
N HIS A 425 -2.96 29.54 -23.25
CA HIS A 425 -4.16 29.01 -22.62
C HIS A 425 -3.91 28.31 -21.28
N GLY A 426 -2.68 28.39 -20.74
CA GLY A 426 -2.30 27.81 -19.46
C GLY A 426 -1.93 26.33 -19.47
N LEU A 427 -1.90 25.69 -20.65
CA LEU A 427 -1.41 24.31 -20.77
C LEU A 427 0.10 24.25 -20.58
N GLY A 428 0.57 23.19 -19.93
CA GLY A 428 1.99 22.85 -19.89
C GLY A 428 2.47 22.18 -21.16
N ILE A 429 3.77 21.88 -21.21
CA ILE A 429 4.40 21.10 -22.28
C ILE A 429 5.35 20.08 -21.66
N ALA A 430 5.34 18.87 -22.21
CA ALA A 430 6.36 17.87 -22.00
C ALA A 430 7.00 17.47 -23.33
N PHE A 431 8.23 16.99 -23.28
CA PHE A 431 9.02 16.70 -24.49
C PHE A 431 9.58 15.30 -24.48
N ARG A 432 9.63 14.65 -25.64
CA ARG A 432 10.58 13.59 -25.96
C ARG A 432 11.18 13.83 -27.34
N ILE A 433 12.50 13.91 -27.39
CA ILE A 433 13.23 14.01 -28.65
C ILE A 433 13.86 12.66 -28.97
N SER A 434 13.32 11.97 -29.97
CA SER A 434 13.79 10.64 -30.36
C SER A 434 15.02 10.71 -31.27
N CYS A 435 15.97 9.80 -31.05
CA CYS A 435 17.13 9.62 -31.92
C CYS A 435 16.96 8.45 -32.91
N LYS A 436 15.89 7.67 -32.75
CA LYS A 436 15.55 6.53 -33.60
C LYS A 436 14.03 6.45 -33.79
N GLU A 437 13.61 6.39 -35.05
CA GLU A 437 12.23 6.15 -35.48
C GLU A 437 12.19 4.96 -36.44
N THR A 438 11.00 4.44 -36.71
CA THR A 438 10.80 3.21 -37.52
C THR A 438 10.14 3.44 -38.87
N SER A 439 9.52 4.61 -39.06
CA SER A 439 8.95 5.03 -40.33
C SER A 439 10.03 5.55 -41.29
N THR A 440 9.75 5.43 -42.59
CA THR A 440 10.59 5.96 -43.68
C THR A 440 9.77 6.82 -44.64
N ASP A 441 8.58 7.26 -44.22
CA ASP A 441 7.69 8.10 -45.02
C ASP A 441 8.20 9.53 -45.17
N ARG A 442 9.11 9.96 -44.30
CA ARG A 442 9.81 11.25 -44.34
C ARG A 442 11.27 11.06 -44.02
N ILE A 443 12.10 11.97 -44.53
CA ILE A 443 13.55 11.88 -44.35
C ILE A 443 13.95 12.04 -42.88
N GLU A 444 13.24 12.87 -42.11
CA GLU A 444 13.49 13.07 -40.67
C GLU A 444 13.01 11.89 -39.82
N GLN A 445 12.18 10.99 -40.37
CA GLN A 445 11.81 9.73 -39.70
C GLN A 445 12.79 8.63 -40.05
N GLN A 446 13.19 8.56 -41.33
CA GLN A 446 14.23 7.65 -41.77
C GLN A 446 15.55 7.93 -41.03
N PHE A 447 15.88 9.21 -40.82
CA PHE A 447 17.03 9.69 -40.06
C PHE A 447 16.54 10.51 -38.87
N ALA A 448 16.02 9.82 -37.83
CA ALA A 448 15.56 10.49 -36.62
C ALA A 448 16.68 11.24 -35.90
N THR A 449 17.84 10.60 -35.80
CA THR A 449 19.10 11.31 -35.67
C THR A 449 19.41 11.99 -37.01
N PRO A 450 19.65 13.30 -37.05
CA PRO A 450 19.85 14.03 -38.30
C PRO A 450 20.91 13.37 -39.18
N ARG A 451 20.63 13.28 -40.49
CA ARG A 451 21.53 12.64 -41.47
C ARG A 451 22.96 13.19 -41.43
N TRP A 452 23.12 14.49 -41.13
CA TRP A 452 24.45 15.12 -41.04
C TRP A 452 25.32 14.52 -39.91
N VAL A 453 24.72 13.91 -38.87
CA VAL A 453 25.46 13.23 -37.79
C VAL A 453 26.12 11.95 -38.33
N MET A 454 25.37 11.17 -39.12
CA MET A 454 25.90 10.01 -39.83
C MET A 454 27.01 10.44 -40.82
N GLU A 455 26.77 11.51 -41.59
CA GLU A 455 27.75 12.05 -42.54
C GLU A 455 29.01 12.63 -41.85
N ALA A 456 28.89 13.08 -40.60
CA ALA A 456 30.01 13.49 -39.76
C ALA A 456 30.84 12.31 -39.21
N GLY A 457 30.44 11.06 -39.50
CA GLY A 457 31.19 9.85 -39.18
C GLY A 457 30.62 9.01 -38.04
N ALA A 458 29.45 9.36 -37.49
CA ALA A 458 28.80 8.52 -36.48
C ALA A 458 28.45 7.15 -37.06
N GLN A 459 28.80 6.09 -36.32
CA GLN A 459 28.49 4.71 -36.72
C GLN A 459 27.00 4.39 -36.51
N GLY A 460 26.49 3.42 -37.27
CA GLY A 460 25.10 2.98 -37.21
C GLY A 460 24.74 2.01 -38.33
N GLY A 461 23.47 1.68 -38.45
CA GLY A 461 22.95 0.79 -39.50
C GLY A 461 21.46 0.96 -39.76
N PHE A 462 20.97 0.38 -40.86
CA PHE A 462 19.56 0.44 -41.22
C PHE A 462 18.87 -0.87 -40.82
N TYR A 463 17.83 -0.80 -39.99
CA TYR A 463 17.19 -1.99 -39.45
C TYR A 463 15.67 -1.90 -39.45
N ARG A 464 15.00 -3.04 -39.63
CA ARG A 464 13.55 -3.18 -39.42
C ARG A 464 13.27 -4.58 -38.85
N MET A 465 12.60 -4.63 -37.71
CA MET A 465 12.14 -5.86 -37.04
C MET A 465 13.26 -6.90 -36.83
N GLY A 466 14.44 -6.44 -36.44
CA GLY A 466 15.63 -7.26 -36.21
C GLY A 466 16.40 -7.65 -37.48
N GLN A 467 15.98 -7.18 -38.66
CA GLN A 467 16.65 -7.47 -39.92
C GLN A 467 17.41 -6.24 -40.44
N PRO A 468 18.67 -6.39 -40.90
CA PRO A 468 19.33 -5.37 -41.68
C PRO A 468 18.51 -5.02 -42.92
N THR A 469 18.49 -3.74 -43.26
CA THR A 469 17.83 -3.20 -44.44
C THR A 469 18.82 -2.41 -45.29
N GLY A 470 18.46 -2.13 -46.53
CA GLY A 470 19.21 -1.18 -47.36
C GLY A 470 19.08 0.26 -46.85
N PRO A 471 19.73 1.22 -47.51
CA PRO A 471 19.71 2.63 -47.11
C PRO A 471 18.31 3.24 -47.10
N ASP A 472 17.32 2.63 -47.77
CA ASP A 472 15.90 3.04 -47.74
C ASP A 472 15.18 2.68 -46.44
N GLY A 473 15.80 1.89 -45.58
CA GLY A 473 15.29 1.56 -44.24
C GLY A 473 15.49 2.70 -43.25
N PRO A 474 14.94 2.58 -42.03
CA PRO A 474 15.15 3.59 -41.00
C PRO A 474 16.51 3.37 -40.32
N TRP A 475 17.30 4.43 -40.22
CA TRP A 475 18.63 4.42 -39.65
C TRP A 475 18.59 4.32 -38.12
N GLU A 476 19.53 3.59 -37.54
CA GLU A 476 19.74 3.42 -36.10
C GLU A 476 21.20 3.78 -35.79
N PRO A 477 21.48 4.83 -34.99
CA PRO A 477 22.83 5.14 -34.56
C PRO A 477 23.36 4.02 -33.66
N GLU A 478 24.66 3.80 -33.70
CA GLU A 478 25.34 3.15 -32.57
C GLU A 478 25.30 4.12 -31.39
N PHE A 479 24.44 3.86 -30.41
CA PHE A 479 24.18 4.78 -29.29
C PHE A 479 25.44 5.04 -28.43
N GLY A 480 26.41 4.12 -28.43
CA GLY A 480 27.70 4.31 -27.77
C GLY A 480 28.73 5.12 -28.56
N ASP A 481 28.45 5.47 -29.82
CA ASP A 481 29.42 6.10 -30.71
C ASP A 481 29.85 7.49 -30.22
N PRO A 482 31.16 7.78 -30.14
CA PRO A 482 31.65 9.05 -29.60
C PRO A 482 31.28 10.26 -30.47
N VAL A 483 31.13 10.11 -31.79
CA VAL A 483 30.69 11.21 -32.67
C VAL A 483 29.22 11.50 -32.40
N PHE A 484 28.36 10.48 -32.40
CA PHE A 484 26.94 10.61 -32.06
C PHE A 484 26.75 11.28 -30.69
N LEU A 485 27.43 10.79 -29.65
CA LEU A 485 27.30 11.32 -28.29
C LEU A 485 27.77 12.78 -28.17
N ALA A 486 28.83 13.17 -28.88
CA ALA A 486 29.29 14.56 -28.89
C ALA A 486 28.28 15.51 -29.58
N LYS A 487 27.66 15.06 -30.68
CA LYS A 487 26.63 15.86 -31.36
C LYS A 487 25.34 15.93 -30.55
N LEU A 488 24.94 14.82 -29.91
CA LEU A 488 23.80 14.78 -28.98
C LEU A 488 24.04 15.72 -27.79
N ASP A 489 25.24 15.74 -27.21
CA ASP A 489 25.63 16.64 -26.13
C ASP A 489 25.42 18.12 -26.52
N HIS A 490 25.83 18.51 -27.73
CA HIS A 490 25.61 19.87 -28.25
C HIS A 490 24.13 20.19 -28.46
N PHE A 491 23.36 19.25 -29.02
CA PHE A 491 21.92 19.42 -29.18
C PHE A 491 21.21 19.60 -27.83
N LEU A 492 21.48 18.72 -26.87
CA LEU A 492 20.89 18.78 -25.52
C LEU A 492 21.25 20.08 -24.80
N ALA A 493 22.48 20.58 -24.99
CA ALA A 493 22.89 21.88 -24.46
C ALA A 493 22.03 23.03 -25.02
N ALA A 494 21.82 23.07 -26.35
CA ALA A 494 21.01 24.09 -27.00
C ALA A 494 19.52 23.97 -26.63
N PHE A 495 19.01 22.75 -26.54
CA PHE A 495 17.63 22.47 -26.15
C PHE A 495 17.36 22.88 -24.70
N ALA A 496 18.22 22.48 -23.75
CA ALA A 496 18.09 22.84 -22.34
C ALA A 496 18.24 24.35 -22.11
N ALA A 497 19.18 25.01 -22.80
CA ALA A 497 19.34 26.46 -22.73
C ALA A 497 18.06 27.23 -23.12
N ARG A 498 17.23 26.62 -23.99
CA ARG A 498 15.96 27.20 -24.42
C ARG A 498 14.79 26.86 -23.49
N TYR A 499 14.71 25.62 -23.02
CA TYR A 499 13.47 25.07 -22.43
C TYR A 499 13.54 24.68 -20.95
N ASP A 500 14.72 24.33 -20.39
CA ASP A 500 14.83 23.76 -19.03
C ASP A 500 14.23 24.64 -17.92
N ARG A 501 14.30 25.97 -18.08
CA ARG A 501 13.82 26.95 -17.09
C ARG A 501 12.42 27.48 -17.33
N GLN A 502 11.73 26.97 -18.34
CA GLN A 502 10.43 27.51 -18.71
C GLN A 502 9.35 27.05 -17.72
N PRO A 503 8.53 27.94 -17.16
CA PRO A 503 7.56 27.59 -16.10
C PRO A 503 6.42 26.69 -16.61
N TRP A 504 6.23 26.63 -17.93
CA TRP A 504 5.24 25.76 -18.55
C TRP A 504 5.76 24.35 -18.82
N VAL A 505 7.07 24.07 -18.64
CA VAL A 505 7.60 22.72 -18.82
C VAL A 505 7.16 21.83 -17.65
N ARG A 506 6.50 20.72 -17.97
CA ARG A 506 6.09 19.70 -17.00
C ARG A 506 7.19 18.70 -16.74
N TYR A 507 7.75 18.15 -17.81
CA TYR A 507 8.89 17.24 -17.75
C TYR A 507 9.60 17.13 -19.11
N VAL A 508 10.84 16.66 -19.09
CA VAL A 508 11.61 16.26 -20.26
C VAL A 508 11.88 14.76 -20.16
N ASP A 509 11.39 14.02 -21.15
CA ASP A 509 11.55 12.58 -21.25
C ASP A 509 12.83 12.22 -22.03
N ILE A 510 13.64 11.34 -21.46
CA ILE A 510 14.94 10.90 -21.98
C ILE A 510 14.73 9.97 -23.18
N GLY A 511 14.50 10.57 -24.34
CA GLY A 511 14.19 9.88 -25.62
C GLY A 511 15.38 9.49 -26.51
N SER A 512 16.60 9.64 -26.02
CA SER A 512 17.80 9.54 -26.86
C SER A 512 18.24 8.12 -27.24
N ILE A 513 17.57 7.08 -26.72
CA ILE A 513 17.86 5.68 -27.01
C ILE A 513 16.61 4.96 -27.51
N GLY A 514 16.81 4.05 -28.47
CA GLY A 514 15.80 3.05 -28.84
C GLY A 514 14.70 3.56 -29.76
N ASP A 515 13.91 2.63 -30.27
CA ASP A 515 12.75 2.90 -31.12
C ASP A 515 11.81 3.88 -30.41
N TRP A 516 11.42 4.95 -31.12
CA TRP A 516 10.50 5.99 -30.64
C TRP A 516 10.98 6.77 -29.41
N GLY A 517 12.22 6.52 -28.95
CA GLY A 517 12.79 7.03 -27.71
C GLY A 517 12.41 6.23 -26.45
N GLU A 518 11.93 4.99 -26.58
CA GLU A 518 11.48 4.15 -25.45
C GLU A 518 12.61 3.34 -24.80
N GLY A 519 13.82 3.41 -25.33
CA GLY A 519 14.98 2.73 -24.76
C GLY A 519 15.15 1.26 -25.13
N HIS A 520 14.25 0.68 -25.95
CA HIS A 520 14.39 -0.66 -26.51
C HIS A 520 14.52 -0.64 -28.05
N THR A 521 15.00 -1.72 -28.67
CA THR A 521 15.30 -1.79 -30.13
C THR A 521 14.44 -2.84 -30.84
N TRP A 522 13.21 -3.05 -30.39
CA TRP A 522 12.35 -4.17 -30.79
C TRP A 522 11.96 -4.13 -32.28
N ALA A 523 11.67 -2.93 -32.79
CA ALA A 523 11.34 -2.66 -34.18
C ALA A 523 12.58 -2.24 -35.01
N GLY A 524 13.68 -1.89 -34.36
CA GLY A 524 14.99 -1.65 -34.95
C GLY A 524 15.84 -2.92 -35.05
N SER A 525 17.07 -2.86 -34.55
CA SER A 525 18.07 -3.94 -34.66
C SER A 525 17.86 -5.14 -33.73
N ARG A 526 17.05 -4.98 -32.67
CA ARG A 526 16.91 -5.92 -31.52
C ARG A 526 18.20 -6.20 -30.77
N LYS A 527 19.21 -5.36 -30.93
CA LYS A 527 20.44 -5.43 -30.16
C LYS A 527 20.21 -4.85 -28.78
N GLU A 528 20.72 -5.54 -27.78
CA GLU A 528 20.80 -5.01 -26.43
C GLU A 528 21.82 -3.86 -26.37
N ILE A 529 21.46 -2.81 -25.64
CA ILE A 529 22.31 -1.64 -25.41
C ILE A 529 22.84 -1.75 -23.99
N SER A 530 24.17 -1.74 -23.86
CA SER A 530 24.85 -1.96 -22.58
C SER A 530 24.49 -0.95 -21.49
N PHE A 531 24.63 -1.37 -20.24
CA PHE A 531 24.47 -0.52 -19.05
C PHE A 531 25.26 0.80 -19.15
N GLU A 532 26.54 0.75 -19.55
CA GLU A 532 27.40 1.94 -19.63
C GLU A 532 26.89 2.97 -20.64
N VAL A 533 26.41 2.51 -21.80
CA VAL A 533 25.82 3.41 -22.81
C VAL A 533 24.53 4.03 -22.29
N ARG A 534 23.63 3.22 -21.72
CA ARG A 534 22.38 3.70 -21.12
C ARG A 534 22.63 4.76 -20.04
N LYS A 535 23.54 4.47 -19.12
CA LYS A 535 23.94 5.40 -18.05
C LYS A 535 24.51 6.69 -18.62
N LYS A 536 25.37 6.62 -19.65
CA LYS A 536 25.96 7.81 -20.29
C LYS A 536 24.90 8.73 -20.91
N HIS A 537 23.85 8.18 -21.50
CA HIS A 537 22.73 8.98 -22.01
C HIS A 537 21.94 9.67 -20.90
N VAL A 538 21.69 8.98 -19.78
CA VAL A 538 21.09 9.59 -18.58
C VAL A 538 21.97 10.73 -18.07
N ASP A 539 23.27 10.50 -17.95
CA ASP A 539 24.24 11.50 -17.48
C ASP A 539 24.34 12.71 -18.42
N LEU A 540 24.18 12.53 -19.73
CA LEU A 540 24.12 13.64 -20.70
C LEU A 540 22.87 14.51 -20.51
N HIS A 541 21.72 13.92 -20.19
CA HIS A 541 20.52 14.71 -19.89
C HIS A 541 20.69 15.44 -18.56
N LEU A 542 21.14 14.74 -17.52
CA LEU A 542 21.46 15.34 -16.22
C LEU A 542 22.49 16.46 -16.32
N LYS A 543 23.45 16.39 -17.26
CA LYS A 543 24.43 17.44 -17.50
C LYS A 543 23.78 18.77 -17.87
N HIS A 544 22.72 18.77 -18.67
CA HIS A 544 22.13 19.98 -19.25
C HIS A 544 20.83 20.43 -18.61
N PHE A 545 19.96 19.49 -18.21
CA PHE A 545 18.68 19.81 -17.55
C PHE A 545 18.88 19.85 -16.04
N LYS A 546 18.71 21.04 -15.45
CA LYS A 546 18.93 21.29 -14.02
C LYS A 546 17.66 21.69 -13.29
N HIS A 547 16.60 22.00 -14.03
CA HIS A 547 15.38 22.60 -13.48
C HIS A 547 14.13 21.80 -13.84
N ALA A 548 14.02 21.33 -15.08
CA ALA A 548 12.91 20.49 -15.50
C ALA A 548 12.96 19.12 -14.83
N GLN A 549 11.79 18.58 -14.48
CA GLN A 549 11.67 17.19 -14.06
C GLN A 549 12.07 16.28 -15.23
N LEU A 550 13.04 15.40 -15.02
CA LEU A 550 13.38 14.36 -15.99
C LEU A 550 12.48 13.14 -15.79
N VAL A 551 12.04 12.55 -16.90
CA VAL A 551 11.26 11.31 -16.94
C VAL A 551 11.97 10.33 -17.89
N ILE A 552 11.81 9.04 -17.67
CA ILE A 552 12.34 8.00 -18.57
C ILE A 552 11.34 6.86 -18.70
N SER A 553 11.27 6.23 -19.88
CA SER A 553 10.50 5.01 -20.04
C SER A 553 11.06 3.90 -19.16
N ASP A 554 10.18 3.13 -18.52
CA ASP A 554 10.57 1.96 -17.74
C ASP A 554 11.26 0.89 -18.62
N ASP A 555 10.89 0.81 -19.89
CA ASP A 555 11.51 -0.02 -20.92
C ASP A 555 12.99 0.29 -21.12
N PHE A 556 13.42 1.54 -20.90
CA PHE A 556 14.83 1.92 -20.96
C PHE A 556 15.67 1.17 -19.93
N VAL A 557 15.10 0.83 -18.79
CA VAL A 557 15.80 0.08 -17.74
C VAL A 557 15.55 -1.40 -17.90
N TYR A 558 14.29 -1.78 -18.14
CA TYR A 558 13.88 -3.17 -18.19
C TYR A 558 14.49 -3.94 -19.37
N ALA A 559 14.87 -3.25 -20.45
CA ALA A 559 15.54 -3.84 -21.60
C ALA A 559 16.96 -4.36 -21.32
N LEU A 560 17.56 -4.07 -20.15
CA LEU A 560 18.78 -4.74 -19.70
C LEU A 560 18.46 -6.17 -19.25
N SER A 561 19.17 -7.14 -19.82
CA SER A 561 19.00 -8.57 -19.54
C SER A 561 19.58 -8.98 -18.18
N ASP A 562 20.67 -8.34 -17.74
CA ASP A 562 21.29 -8.56 -16.43
C ASP A 562 20.47 -7.86 -15.31
N PRO A 563 19.90 -8.62 -14.35
CA PRO A 563 19.14 -8.04 -13.23
C PRO A 563 19.96 -7.11 -12.33
N ALA A 564 21.26 -7.36 -12.15
CA ALA A 564 22.12 -6.53 -11.31
C ALA A 564 22.39 -5.18 -11.97
N GLU A 565 22.65 -5.16 -13.28
CA GLU A 565 22.77 -3.92 -14.05
C GLU A 565 21.44 -3.15 -14.08
N ARG A 566 20.32 -3.86 -14.25
CA ARG A 566 18.97 -3.27 -14.18
C ARG A 566 18.74 -2.58 -12.84
N GLN A 567 19.04 -3.25 -11.72
CA GLN A 567 18.92 -2.67 -10.39
C GLN A 567 19.88 -1.50 -10.18
N ALA A 568 21.09 -1.55 -10.72
CA ALA A 568 22.05 -0.45 -10.65
C ALA A 568 21.56 0.79 -11.43
N LEU A 569 21.01 0.60 -12.62
CA LEU A 569 20.49 1.70 -13.44
C LEU A 569 19.21 2.29 -12.84
N HIS A 570 18.33 1.45 -12.31
CA HIS A 570 17.15 1.89 -11.56
C HIS A 570 17.51 2.77 -10.37
N ARG A 571 18.50 2.36 -9.56
CA ARG A 571 19.02 3.20 -8.46
C ARG A 571 19.59 4.53 -8.96
N HIS A 572 20.38 4.50 -10.04
CA HIS A 572 20.94 5.73 -10.64
C HIS A 572 19.84 6.71 -11.08
N ILE A 573 18.71 6.21 -11.58
CA ILE A 573 17.55 7.03 -11.95
C ILE A 573 16.93 7.70 -10.72
N LEU A 574 16.64 6.92 -9.67
CA LEU A 574 16.03 7.43 -8.44
C LEU A 574 16.96 8.40 -7.68
N ASP A 575 18.25 8.06 -7.55
CA ASP A 575 19.25 8.87 -6.84
C ASP A 575 19.42 10.27 -7.47
N ASN A 576 19.10 10.40 -8.77
CA ASN A 576 19.15 11.67 -9.50
C ASN A 576 17.76 12.31 -9.67
N GLY A 577 16.73 11.80 -8.99
CA GLY A 577 15.38 12.37 -9.00
C GLY A 577 14.68 12.28 -10.35
N ILE A 578 15.05 11.31 -11.19
CA ILE A 578 14.39 11.04 -12.47
C ILE A 578 13.18 10.15 -12.21
N SER A 579 12.05 10.46 -12.84
CA SER A 579 10.79 9.70 -12.70
C SER A 579 10.59 8.69 -13.84
N TYR A 580 9.56 7.85 -13.72
CA TYR A 580 9.21 6.86 -14.74
C TYR A 580 7.93 7.19 -15.50
N ARG A 581 7.88 6.72 -16.75
CA ARG A 581 6.68 6.56 -17.55
C ARG A 581 6.56 5.15 -18.12
N ASP A 582 5.33 4.66 -18.25
CA ASP A 582 5.02 3.36 -18.89
C ASP A 582 4.52 3.61 -20.31
N ASP A 583 5.23 3.03 -21.28
CA ASP A 583 4.98 3.15 -22.74
C ASP A 583 4.82 1.74 -23.35
N SER A 584 3.64 1.12 -23.34
CA SER A 584 2.33 1.60 -22.89
C SER A 584 1.48 0.41 -22.46
N ILE A 585 0.41 0.63 -21.71
CA ILE A 585 -0.54 -0.44 -21.42
C ILE A 585 -1.35 -0.83 -22.66
N LEU A 586 -1.85 -2.07 -22.69
CA LEU A 586 -2.66 -2.68 -23.76
C LEU A 586 -1.96 -2.86 -25.12
N VAL A 587 -0.63 -2.73 -25.17
CA VAL A 587 0.18 -3.22 -26.29
C VAL A 587 -0.01 -4.75 -26.38
N ASN A 588 -0.38 -5.24 -27.57
CA ASN A 588 -0.72 -6.66 -27.77
C ASN A 588 0.36 -7.64 -27.31
N GLY A 589 1.64 -7.28 -27.44
CA GLY A 589 2.76 -8.11 -27.02
C GLY A 589 2.80 -8.39 -25.53
N TYR A 590 2.28 -7.48 -24.71
CA TYR A 590 2.30 -7.60 -23.24
C TYR A 590 1.09 -8.37 -22.70
N ILE A 591 -0.07 -8.31 -23.37
CA ILE A 591 -1.33 -8.89 -22.87
C ILE A 591 -1.20 -10.36 -22.42
N PRO A 592 -0.62 -11.30 -23.19
CA PRO A 592 -0.58 -12.71 -22.77
C PRO A 592 0.21 -12.96 -21.47
N GLY A 593 1.23 -12.15 -21.19
CA GLY A 593 2.18 -12.40 -20.09
C GLY A 593 2.08 -11.46 -18.89
N THR A 594 1.31 -10.37 -19.00
CA THR A 594 1.26 -9.31 -17.96
C THR A 594 -0.17 -8.83 -17.67
N SER A 595 -1.19 -9.55 -18.15
CA SER A 595 -2.59 -9.17 -17.93
C SER A 595 -3.07 -9.26 -16.48
N ASP A 596 -2.39 -10.03 -15.64
CA ASP A 596 -2.57 -10.04 -14.19
C ASP A 596 -2.16 -8.71 -13.55
N ARG A 597 -1.14 -8.05 -14.14
CA ARG A 597 -0.64 -6.72 -13.77
C ARG A 597 -1.09 -5.62 -14.74
N PHE A 598 -2.25 -5.79 -15.37
CA PHE A 598 -2.85 -4.78 -16.25
C PHE A 598 -1.91 -4.27 -17.35
N THR A 599 -1.09 -5.15 -17.90
CA THR A 599 -0.04 -4.84 -18.90
C THR A 599 1.13 -3.97 -18.44
N VAL A 600 1.19 -3.62 -17.15
CA VAL A 600 2.34 -2.96 -16.56
C VAL A 600 3.47 -3.98 -16.38
N ARG A 601 4.62 -3.72 -16.99
CA ARG A 601 5.74 -4.67 -17.01
C ARG A 601 6.60 -4.61 -15.75
N SER A 602 6.84 -3.41 -15.24
CA SER A 602 7.77 -3.14 -14.14
C SER A 602 7.16 -2.30 -13.00
N PRO A 603 6.02 -2.72 -12.40
CA PRO A 603 5.33 -1.94 -11.37
C PRO A 603 6.23 -1.57 -10.18
N GLU A 604 7.27 -2.36 -9.89
CA GLU A 604 8.25 -2.09 -8.85
C GLU A 604 8.98 -0.75 -9.03
N PHE A 605 9.28 -0.33 -10.28
CA PHE A 605 9.97 0.93 -10.52
C PHE A 605 9.11 2.14 -10.18
N PHE A 606 7.81 2.02 -10.42
CA PHE A 606 6.82 3.06 -10.11
C PHE A 606 6.49 3.09 -8.62
N ALA A 607 6.47 1.93 -7.96
CA ALA A 607 6.34 1.83 -6.50
C ALA A 607 7.47 2.59 -5.77
N ASP A 608 8.69 2.55 -6.29
CA ASP A 608 9.80 3.32 -5.71
C ASP A 608 9.76 4.81 -6.11
N ALA A 609 9.48 5.12 -7.38
CA ALA A 609 9.54 6.50 -7.89
C ALA A 609 8.41 7.41 -7.38
N HIS A 610 7.17 6.92 -7.26
CA HIS A 610 6.01 7.77 -6.90
C HIS A 610 6.08 8.36 -5.49
N LEU A 611 6.95 7.83 -4.62
CA LEU A 611 7.21 8.42 -3.31
C LEU A 611 7.92 9.78 -3.41
N HIS A 612 8.55 10.04 -4.56
CA HIS A 612 9.45 11.16 -4.75
C HIS A 612 9.07 12.04 -5.95
N THR A 613 8.60 11.47 -7.05
CA THR A 613 8.38 12.20 -8.31
C THR A 613 7.09 11.77 -9.02
N PRO A 614 6.44 12.65 -9.79
CA PRO A 614 5.22 12.29 -10.52
C PRO A 614 5.52 11.28 -11.63
N THR A 615 4.77 10.18 -11.67
CA THR A 615 4.86 9.15 -12.72
C THR A 615 3.82 9.38 -13.83
N VAL A 616 4.07 8.80 -15.00
CA VAL A 616 3.25 9.00 -16.21
C VAL A 616 2.75 7.65 -16.74
N LEU A 617 1.48 7.58 -17.11
CA LEU A 617 0.86 6.42 -17.74
C LEU A 617 0.48 6.77 -19.17
N GLU A 618 0.93 5.95 -20.13
CA GLU A 618 0.46 5.97 -21.50
C GLU A 618 -0.42 4.76 -21.80
N LEU A 619 -1.57 4.99 -22.44
CA LEU A 619 -2.32 3.95 -23.14
C LEU A 619 -1.75 3.80 -24.55
N GLU A 620 -1.59 2.57 -25.05
CA GLU A 620 -1.34 2.31 -26.47
C GLU A 620 -2.28 3.12 -27.37
N HIS A 621 -1.88 3.39 -28.62
CA HIS A 621 -2.68 4.15 -29.58
C HIS A 621 -4.18 3.80 -29.51
N TYR A 622 -5.03 4.71 -29.02
CA TYR A 622 -6.42 4.38 -28.68
C TYR A 622 -7.19 3.80 -29.89
N GLY A 623 -6.93 4.34 -31.08
CA GLY A 623 -7.48 3.81 -32.33
C GLY A 623 -7.10 2.35 -32.59
N ALA A 624 -5.86 1.95 -32.31
CA ALA A 624 -5.40 0.57 -32.42
C ALA A 624 -6.03 -0.33 -31.34
N VAL A 625 -6.09 0.13 -30.09
CA VAL A 625 -6.75 -0.60 -28.99
C VAL A 625 -8.22 -0.89 -29.30
N LYS A 626 -8.93 0.09 -29.88
CA LYS A 626 -10.31 -0.07 -30.39
C LYS A 626 -10.36 -1.03 -31.58
N GLN A 627 -9.52 -0.82 -32.59
CA GLN A 627 -9.50 -1.66 -33.79
C GLN A 627 -9.25 -3.13 -33.47
N LEU A 628 -8.38 -3.42 -32.50
CA LEU A 628 -8.06 -4.77 -32.02
C LEU A 628 -9.11 -5.33 -31.05
N GLY A 629 -10.07 -4.52 -30.59
CA GLY A 629 -11.15 -4.94 -29.70
C GLY A 629 -10.75 -5.12 -28.26
N ASN A 630 -9.53 -4.69 -27.91
CA ASN A 630 -9.00 -4.78 -26.56
C ASN A 630 -9.71 -3.83 -25.59
N TRP A 631 -10.28 -2.72 -26.08
CA TRP A 631 -11.04 -1.80 -25.23
C TRP A 631 -12.32 -2.43 -24.69
N ASP A 632 -13.14 -3.01 -25.58
CA ASP A 632 -14.44 -3.61 -25.22
C ASP A 632 -14.37 -5.07 -24.80
N ALA A 633 -13.18 -5.69 -24.91
CA ALA A 633 -12.94 -7.13 -24.82
C ALA A 633 -13.81 -7.91 -25.81
N ARG A 634 -13.75 -7.56 -27.10
CA ARG A 634 -14.44 -8.32 -28.15
C ARG A 634 -13.95 -9.77 -28.18
N PRO A 635 -14.79 -10.77 -28.53
CA PRO A 635 -14.43 -12.19 -28.42
C PRO A 635 -13.15 -12.62 -29.16
N ASP A 636 -12.77 -11.89 -30.21
CA ASP A 636 -11.57 -12.11 -31.02
C ASP A 636 -10.31 -11.39 -30.50
N SER A 637 -10.45 -10.54 -29.47
CA SER A 637 -9.37 -9.74 -28.89
C SER A 637 -8.48 -10.54 -27.93
N LEU A 638 -7.24 -10.08 -27.76
CA LEU A 638 -6.33 -10.67 -26.77
C LEU A 638 -6.79 -10.40 -25.33
N VAL A 639 -7.43 -9.25 -25.08
CA VAL A 639 -8.04 -8.97 -23.77
C VAL A 639 -9.15 -9.98 -23.43
N ALA A 640 -10.02 -10.34 -24.37
CA ALA A 640 -11.03 -11.37 -24.11
C ALA A 640 -10.39 -12.73 -23.78
N LYS A 641 -9.31 -13.07 -24.48
CA LYS A 641 -8.61 -14.36 -24.31
C LYS A 641 -7.80 -14.45 -23.01
N HIS A 642 -7.09 -13.39 -22.64
CA HIS A 642 -6.11 -13.40 -21.54
C HIS A 642 -6.53 -12.57 -20.32
N GLY A 643 -7.50 -11.66 -20.49
CA GLY A 643 -7.91 -10.67 -19.49
C GLY A 643 -8.73 -11.18 -18.33
N LYS A 644 -9.11 -12.47 -18.31
CA LYS A 644 -9.91 -13.08 -17.25
C LYS A 644 -11.20 -12.29 -16.96
N GLY A 645 -11.88 -11.83 -18.01
CA GLY A 645 -13.12 -11.06 -17.93
C GLY A 645 -12.97 -9.53 -17.81
N LYS A 646 -11.74 -9.01 -17.70
CA LYS A 646 -11.46 -7.56 -17.73
C LYS A 646 -11.68 -6.95 -19.12
N LYS A 647 -11.95 -5.65 -19.14
CA LYS A 647 -12.00 -4.78 -20.34
C LYS A 647 -10.96 -3.68 -20.28
N GLY A 648 -10.73 -2.96 -21.38
CA GLY A 648 -9.76 -1.86 -21.47
C GLY A 648 -9.84 -0.85 -20.31
N PRO A 649 -11.03 -0.36 -19.91
CA PRO A 649 -11.16 0.51 -18.74
C PRO A 649 -10.64 -0.11 -17.42
N ASP A 650 -10.73 -1.43 -17.26
CA ASP A 650 -10.22 -2.13 -16.07
C ASP A 650 -8.69 -2.22 -16.08
N TYR A 651 -8.09 -2.40 -17.26
CA TYR A 651 -6.63 -2.29 -17.41
C TYR A 651 -6.14 -0.90 -17.09
N PHE A 652 -6.81 0.12 -17.62
CA PHE A 652 -6.43 1.51 -17.34
C PHE A 652 -6.56 1.85 -15.85
N ARG A 653 -7.64 1.43 -15.16
CA ARG A 653 -7.79 1.64 -13.72
C ARG A 653 -6.71 0.92 -12.91
N GLY A 654 -6.44 -0.34 -13.24
CA GLY A 654 -5.44 -1.13 -12.53
C GLY A 654 -4.02 -0.62 -12.77
N ALA A 655 -3.71 -0.22 -13.99
CA ALA A 655 -2.44 0.42 -14.32
C ALA A 655 -2.28 1.78 -13.64
N LEU A 656 -3.34 2.60 -13.58
CA LEU A 656 -3.33 3.86 -12.84
C LEU A 656 -2.91 3.65 -11.37
N GLU A 657 -3.40 2.60 -10.73
CA GLU A 657 -3.05 2.24 -9.36
C GLU A 657 -1.62 1.70 -9.25
N LEU A 658 -1.24 0.72 -10.09
CA LEU A 658 0.12 0.13 -10.05
C LEU A 658 1.23 1.13 -10.38
N LEU A 659 0.98 2.04 -11.31
CA LEU A 659 1.94 3.05 -11.74
C LEU A 659 1.92 4.30 -10.85
N HIS A 660 0.93 4.42 -9.96
CA HIS A 660 0.69 5.62 -9.16
C HIS A 660 0.60 6.90 -10.03
N ALA A 661 0.00 6.79 -11.22
CA ALA A 661 0.17 7.78 -12.27
C ALA A 661 -0.41 9.15 -11.90
N THR A 662 0.42 10.19 -12.05
CA THR A 662 0.05 11.59 -11.83
C THR A 662 -0.41 12.25 -13.12
N TYR A 663 0.22 11.87 -14.24
CA TYR A 663 -0.18 12.25 -15.58
C TYR A 663 -0.62 11.02 -16.37
N ILE A 664 -1.71 11.15 -17.11
CA ILE A 664 -2.36 10.04 -17.82
C ILE A 664 -2.64 10.40 -19.28
N GLY A 665 -2.34 9.49 -20.20
CA GLY A 665 -2.48 9.69 -21.64
C GLY A 665 -3.31 8.59 -22.30
N TYR A 666 -4.02 8.94 -23.36
CA TYR A 666 -4.80 8.02 -24.19
C TYR A 666 -4.16 7.72 -25.55
N HIS A 667 -3.03 8.34 -25.87
CA HIS A 667 -2.32 8.30 -27.16
C HIS A 667 -3.27 8.24 -28.39
N GLY A 668 -3.78 9.38 -28.82
CA GLY A 668 -4.76 9.43 -29.91
C GLY A 668 -5.32 10.83 -30.14
N TYR A 669 -6.44 10.93 -30.85
CA TYR A 669 -7.15 12.19 -31.03
C TYR A 669 -8.08 12.48 -29.85
N ALA A 670 -8.01 13.69 -29.30
CA ALA A 670 -8.80 14.12 -28.13
C ALA A 670 -10.32 13.98 -28.35
N HIS A 671 -10.79 14.40 -29.53
CA HIS A 671 -12.21 14.37 -29.89
C HIS A 671 -12.77 12.94 -29.97
N GLU A 672 -11.98 11.96 -30.45
CA GLU A 672 -12.38 10.56 -30.45
C GLU A 672 -12.44 10.00 -29.03
N TRP A 673 -11.39 10.26 -28.23
CA TRP A 673 -11.32 9.75 -26.86
C TRP A 673 -12.49 10.27 -26.02
N ILE A 674 -12.77 11.57 -26.05
CA ILE A 674 -13.82 12.17 -25.23
C ILE A 674 -15.22 11.75 -25.68
N ALA A 675 -15.44 11.55 -26.98
CA ALA A 675 -16.70 11.05 -27.51
C ALA A 675 -17.01 9.64 -26.97
N ASP A 676 -15.98 8.78 -26.89
CA ASP A 676 -16.12 7.40 -26.44
C ASP A 676 -16.09 7.28 -24.89
N ASN A 677 -15.36 8.15 -24.19
CA ASN A 677 -14.97 7.94 -22.77
C ASN A 677 -15.20 9.16 -21.86
N ALA A 678 -16.22 9.99 -22.10
CA ALA A 678 -16.48 11.22 -21.33
C ALA A 678 -16.53 11.00 -19.80
N GLU A 679 -17.34 10.04 -19.33
CA GLU A 679 -17.47 9.76 -17.90
C GLU A 679 -16.21 9.10 -17.32
N PHE A 680 -15.57 8.21 -18.07
CA PHE A 680 -14.32 7.58 -17.66
C PHE A 680 -13.19 8.62 -17.52
N THR A 681 -13.14 9.60 -18.42
CA THR A 681 -12.20 10.72 -18.39
C THR A 681 -12.30 11.51 -17.09
N ARG A 682 -13.54 11.83 -16.68
CA ARG A 682 -13.84 12.52 -15.41
C ARG A 682 -13.46 11.67 -14.20
N GLN A 683 -13.78 10.37 -14.24
CA GLN A 683 -13.46 9.42 -13.19
C GLN A 683 -11.94 9.34 -12.95
N MET A 684 -11.17 9.14 -14.01
CA MET A 684 -9.71 8.99 -13.92
C MET A 684 -9.01 10.31 -13.59
N LEU A 685 -9.53 11.45 -14.07
CA LEU A 685 -8.99 12.76 -13.69
C LEU A 685 -9.00 12.95 -12.18
N ASN A 686 -10.10 12.59 -11.50
CA ASN A 686 -10.14 12.70 -10.04
C ASN A 686 -9.13 11.77 -9.39
N ARG A 687 -9.01 10.53 -9.86
CA ARG A 687 -8.15 9.50 -9.25
C ARG A 687 -6.64 9.66 -9.51
N CYS A 688 -6.21 10.18 -10.65
CA CYS A 688 -4.78 10.33 -10.95
C CYS A 688 -4.10 11.31 -9.98
N GLY A 689 -2.84 11.08 -9.63
CA GLY A 689 -2.15 11.90 -8.64
C GLY A 689 -2.92 11.95 -7.31
N TYR A 690 -3.14 13.16 -6.78
CA TYR A 690 -3.82 13.37 -5.51
C TYR A 690 -5.32 13.69 -5.64
N TRP A 691 -6.11 13.27 -4.64
CA TRP A 691 -7.53 13.58 -4.49
C TRP A 691 -7.92 13.72 -3.02
N LEU A 692 -8.09 14.96 -2.55
CA LEU A 692 -8.03 15.26 -1.11
C LEU A 692 -9.42 15.47 -0.49
N PHE A 693 -9.67 14.76 0.61
CA PHE A 693 -10.92 14.77 1.37
C PHE A 693 -10.64 15.12 2.83
N PRO A 694 -10.91 16.37 3.26
CA PRO A 694 -10.90 16.71 4.69
C PRO A 694 -11.95 15.86 5.42
N THR A 695 -11.54 15.09 6.42
CA THR A 695 -12.44 14.16 7.14
C THR A 695 -12.83 14.68 8.52
N LYS A 696 -11.93 15.38 9.20
CA LYS A 696 -12.13 15.78 10.59
C LYS A 696 -11.38 17.06 10.93
N LEU A 697 -12.02 17.92 11.71
CA LEU A 697 -11.38 19.08 12.34
C LEU A 697 -11.47 18.97 13.86
N LEU A 698 -10.35 19.26 14.54
CA LEU A 698 -10.24 19.42 15.97
C LEU A 698 -9.82 20.85 16.32
N LEU A 699 -10.55 21.47 17.24
CA LEU A 699 -10.31 22.81 17.76
C LEU A 699 -10.81 22.89 19.21
N PRO A 700 -10.39 23.88 20.02
CA PRO A 700 -10.94 24.04 21.36
C PRO A 700 -12.46 24.32 21.37
N GLU A 701 -13.17 23.81 22.38
CA GLU A 701 -14.61 24.05 22.58
C GLU A 701 -14.89 25.51 22.95
N LYS A 702 -14.02 26.09 23.80
CA LYS A 702 -14.02 27.51 24.14
C LYS A 702 -12.83 28.18 23.48
N ILE A 703 -13.10 29.21 22.70
CA ILE A 703 -12.08 29.97 21.98
C ILE A 703 -12.09 31.39 22.51
N MET A 704 -10.96 31.81 23.10
CA MET A 704 -10.81 33.13 23.70
C MET A 704 -10.13 34.08 22.72
N ILE A 705 -10.66 35.29 22.61
CA ILE A 705 -10.08 36.37 21.80
C ILE A 705 -8.70 36.74 22.34
N GLY A 706 -7.76 37.07 21.46
CA GLY A 706 -6.38 37.40 21.85
C GLY A 706 -5.49 36.19 22.15
N THR A 707 -5.99 34.97 21.94
CA THR A 707 -5.20 33.74 22.15
C THR A 707 -4.81 33.07 20.84
N THR A 708 -3.77 32.25 20.90
CA THR A 708 -3.43 31.31 19.83
C THR A 708 -4.01 29.96 20.20
N ILE A 709 -4.90 29.44 19.36
CA ILE A 709 -5.52 28.13 19.59
C ILE A 709 -4.86 27.06 18.72
N PRO A 710 -4.60 25.87 19.28
CA PRO A 710 -4.17 24.73 18.48
C PRO A 710 -5.34 24.20 17.63
N VAL A 711 -5.05 23.76 16.41
CA VAL A 711 -6.01 23.12 15.50
C VAL A 711 -5.40 21.86 14.89
N ALA A 712 -6.22 20.85 14.62
CA ALA A 712 -5.79 19.70 13.83
C ALA A 712 -6.80 19.37 12.74
N LEU A 713 -6.33 19.23 11.50
CA LEU A 713 -7.13 18.85 10.35
C LEU A 713 -6.68 17.47 9.86
N THR A 714 -7.59 16.52 9.82
CA THR A 714 -7.38 15.22 9.19
C THR A 714 -7.86 15.25 7.74
N ILE A 715 -7.04 14.77 6.83
CA ILE A 715 -7.30 14.65 5.40
C ILE A 715 -7.07 13.19 4.99
N GLU A 716 -7.88 12.73 4.04
CA GLU A 716 -7.70 11.47 3.32
C GLU A 716 -7.32 11.78 1.87
N ASN A 717 -6.29 11.13 1.34
CA ASN A 717 -5.99 11.14 -0.09
C ASN A 717 -6.59 9.89 -0.74
N ARG A 718 -7.60 10.06 -1.61
CA ARG A 718 -8.24 8.98 -2.39
C ARG A 718 -7.72 8.88 -3.82
N GLY A 719 -6.66 9.61 -4.14
CA GLY A 719 -5.94 9.48 -5.40
C GLY A 719 -5.03 8.26 -5.42
N VAL A 720 -4.09 8.21 -6.37
CA VAL A 720 -3.08 7.14 -6.47
C VAL A 720 -1.66 7.62 -6.16
N ALA A 721 -1.43 8.94 -6.01
CA ALA A 721 -0.13 9.52 -5.68
C ALA A 721 -0.26 10.71 -4.71
N PRO A 722 0.82 11.12 -4.03
CA PRO A 722 0.81 12.31 -3.19
C PRO A 722 0.84 13.60 -4.03
N PRO A 723 0.49 14.76 -3.45
CA PRO A 723 0.87 16.06 -4.00
C PRO A 723 2.39 16.25 -3.92
N TYR A 724 3.05 16.46 -5.06
CA TYR A 724 4.51 16.72 -5.10
C TYR A 724 4.90 18.17 -4.86
N HIS A 725 3.93 19.09 -4.91
CA HIS A 725 4.11 20.53 -4.74
C HIS A 725 3.67 20.98 -3.34
N PRO A 726 4.37 21.97 -2.73
CA PRO A 726 4.11 22.40 -1.36
C PRO A 726 2.94 23.38 -1.27
N TYR A 727 1.72 22.90 -1.49
CA TYR A 727 0.51 23.74 -1.44
C TYR A 727 0.28 24.30 -0.03
N GLU A 728 0.02 25.59 0.09
CA GLU A 728 -0.14 26.25 1.39
C GLU A 728 -1.54 26.02 1.94
N LEU A 729 -1.65 25.33 3.08
CA LEU A 729 -2.92 25.15 3.77
C LEU A 729 -3.21 26.35 4.67
N ARG A 730 -4.37 26.95 4.49
CA ARG A 730 -4.83 28.13 5.22
C ARG A 730 -6.16 27.88 5.90
N MET A 731 -6.32 28.48 7.07
CA MET A 731 -7.61 28.67 7.73
C MET A 731 -8.04 30.13 7.65
N LYS A 732 -9.34 30.34 7.47
CA LYS A 732 -9.98 31.65 7.35
C LYS A 732 -11.11 31.77 8.37
N VAL A 733 -11.11 32.86 9.13
CA VAL A 733 -12.14 33.24 10.11
C VAL A 733 -12.84 34.50 9.63
N THR A 734 -14.16 34.44 9.44
CA THR A 734 -14.99 35.58 8.99
C THR A 734 -16.20 35.82 9.88
N GLY A 735 -16.51 37.08 10.16
CA GLY A 735 -17.62 37.48 11.02
C GLY A 735 -17.40 38.87 11.61
N ALA A 736 -18.45 39.62 11.95
CA ALA A 736 -18.37 40.95 12.55
C ALA A 736 -17.34 41.90 11.89
N ASN A 737 -17.36 42.01 10.55
CA ASN A 737 -16.41 42.76 9.72
C ASN A 737 -14.94 42.28 9.75
N THR A 738 -14.67 41.11 10.31
CA THR A 738 -13.36 40.44 10.31
C THR A 738 -13.20 39.55 9.08
N ASN A 739 -12.01 39.59 8.50
CA ASN A 739 -11.54 38.63 7.50
C ASN A 739 -10.09 38.22 7.82
N LEU A 740 -9.93 37.19 8.67
CA LEU A 740 -8.64 36.75 9.17
C LEU A 740 -8.21 35.48 8.42
N VAL A 741 -7.05 35.50 7.76
CA VAL A 741 -6.45 34.31 7.13
C VAL A 741 -5.13 33.98 7.81
N ARG A 742 -4.92 32.70 8.11
CA ARG A 742 -3.68 32.17 8.71
C ARG A 742 -3.25 30.90 7.99
N ARG A 743 -1.96 30.79 7.71
CA ARG A 743 -1.34 29.53 7.29
C ARG A 743 -1.29 28.59 8.48
N ILE A 744 -1.70 27.34 8.27
CA ILE A 744 -1.71 26.30 9.31
C ILE A 744 -0.94 25.05 8.91
N GLY A 745 -0.44 24.97 7.68
CA GLY A 745 0.35 23.84 7.21
C GLY A 745 0.75 24.00 5.74
N GLN A 746 1.26 22.91 5.17
CA GLN A 746 1.50 22.77 3.74
C GLN A 746 1.31 21.31 3.33
N ALA A 747 0.94 21.08 2.07
CA ALA A 747 0.99 19.77 1.45
C ALA A 747 2.44 19.33 1.23
N ASP A 748 2.67 18.02 1.29
CA ASP A 748 3.96 17.41 0.97
C ASP A 748 3.78 15.97 0.49
N LYS A 749 4.90 15.32 0.16
CA LYS A 749 4.94 13.95 -0.40
C LYS A 749 4.51 12.88 0.61
N SER A 750 4.36 13.21 1.90
CA SER A 750 3.85 12.28 2.92
C SER A 750 2.33 12.14 2.87
N TRP A 751 1.62 12.96 2.08
CA TRP A 751 0.18 12.90 1.90
C TRP A 751 -0.23 11.75 0.96
N LEU A 752 0.21 10.54 1.30
CA LEU A 752 0.05 9.33 0.50
C LEU A 752 -1.39 8.79 0.57
N PRO A 753 -1.88 8.17 -0.52
CA PRO A 753 -3.13 7.42 -0.48
C PRO A 753 -3.12 6.33 0.58
N GLY A 754 -4.28 6.06 1.19
CA GLY A 754 -4.43 5.00 2.20
C GLY A 754 -3.88 5.32 3.60
N ASN A 755 -3.14 6.42 3.75
CA ASN A 755 -2.62 6.88 5.04
C ASN A 755 -3.51 7.99 5.63
N GLU A 756 -3.62 8.03 6.97
CA GLU A 756 -4.26 9.16 7.66
C GLU A 756 -3.30 10.36 7.67
N ILE A 757 -3.73 11.49 7.08
CA ILE A 757 -2.93 12.72 7.01
C ILE A 757 -3.43 13.66 8.11
N VAL A 758 -2.65 13.86 9.17
CA VAL A 758 -3.02 14.74 10.28
C VAL A 758 -2.12 15.97 10.31
N LEU A 759 -2.70 17.13 10.01
CA LEU A 759 -2.01 18.42 10.02
C LEU A 759 -2.33 19.13 11.33
N ARG A 760 -1.29 19.41 12.12
CA ARG A 760 -1.41 20.18 13.36
C ARG A 760 -0.87 21.58 13.12
N GLY A 761 -1.66 22.57 13.48
CA GLY A 761 -1.31 23.98 13.32
C GLY A 761 -1.82 24.83 14.46
N GLU A 762 -1.55 26.11 14.37
CA GLU A 762 -1.96 27.11 15.35
C GLU A 762 -2.71 28.25 14.67
N LEU A 763 -3.81 28.70 15.28
CA LEU A 763 -4.64 29.80 14.80
C LEU A 763 -4.57 30.94 15.81
N GLY A 764 -3.74 31.95 15.52
CA GLY A 764 -3.62 33.17 16.32
C GLY A 764 -4.79 34.12 16.09
N LEU A 765 -5.55 34.41 17.14
CA LEU A 765 -6.71 35.31 17.12
C LEU A 765 -6.34 36.68 17.70
N PRO A 766 -6.47 37.79 16.94
CA PRO A 766 -6.20 39.13 17.43
C PRO A 766 -7.05 39.50 18.65
N ALA A 767 -6.51 40.30 19.57
CA ALA A 767 -7.22 40.72 20.78
C ALA A 767 -8.36 41.73 20.53
N ASN A 768 -8.40 42.36 19.35
CA ASN A 768 -9.38 43.36 18.97
C ASN A 768 -10.62 42.79 18.25
N LEU A 769 -10.77 41.46 18.18
CA LEU A 769 -11.94 40.84 17.58
C LEU A 769 -13.18 41.05 18.47
N PRO A 770 -14.36 41.39 17.91
CA PRO A 770 -15.61 41.34 18.65
C PRO A 770 -15.95 39.92 19.11
N SER A 771 -16.54 39.76 20.29
CA SER A 771 -17.12 38.47 20.70
C SER A 771 -18.34 38.12 19.85
N GLY A 772 -18.54 36.85 19.55
CA GLY A 772 -19.70 36.39 18.79
C GLY A 772 -19.40 35.19 17.90
N GLU A 773 -20.33 34.91 17.00
CA GLU A 773 -20.25 33.79 16.07
C GLU A 773 -19.44 34.16 14.81
N TYR A 774 -18.53 33.28 14.40
CA TYR A 774 -17.69 33.42 13.22
C TYR A 774 -17.73 32.14 12.38
N SER A 775 -17.63 32.29 11.06
CA SER A 775 -17.42 31.17 10.14
C SER A 775 -15.94 30.80 10.08
N LEU A 776 -15.64 29.51 10.11
CA LEU A 776 -14.32 28.94 9.91
C LEU A 776 -14.28 28.17 8.59
N ALA A 777 -13.30 28.49 7.76
CA ALA A 777 -13.10 27.90 6.44
C ALA A 777 -11.65 27.46 6.23
N ILE A 778 -11.42 26.51 5.32
CA ILE A 778 -10.10 26.04 4.91
C ILE A 778 -9.89 26.22 3.41
N GLY A 779 -8.66 26.46 2.99
CA GLY A 779 -8.28 26.50 1.57
C GLY A 779 -6.86 26.02 1.40
N LEU A 780 -6.57 25.44 0.24
CA LEU A 780 -5.25 24.95 -0.14
C LEU A 780 -4.82 25.70 -1.40
N PHE A 781 -3.60 26.23 -1.42
CA PHE A 781 -3.20 27.19 -2.46
C PHE A 781 -1.82 26.87 -3.03
N ASP A 782 -1.76 26.83 -4.36
CA ASP A 782 -0.52 26.77 -5.11
C ASP A 782 0.02 28.18 -5.35
N ARG A 783 1.23 28.42 -4.86
CA ARG A 783 1.94 29.71 -4.92
C ARG A 783 3.13 29.68 -5.86
N SER A 784 3.28 28.62 -6.66
CA SER A 784 4.40 28.46 -7.58
C SER A 784 4.33 29.41 -8.78
N LEU A 785 3.13 29.86 -9.13
CA LEU A 785 2.88 30.82 -10.22
C LEU A 785 2.71 32.25 -9.69
N ALA A 786 2.82 33.22 -10.61
CA ALA A 786 2.63 34.64 -10.30
C ALA A 786 1.20 34.94 -9.79
N GLU A 787 0.22 34.22 -10.33
CA GLU A 787 -1.15 34.21 -9.83
C GLU A 787 -1.37 32.94 -9.01
N GLU A 788 -1.78 33.12 -7.75
CA GLU A 788 -2.08 32.01 -6.86
C GLU A 788 -3.29 31.22 -7.36
N ARG A 789 -3.19 29.90 -7.35
CA ARG A 789 -4.28 29.00 -7.77
C ARG A 789 -4.80 28.20 -6.58
N ALA A 790 -6.12 28.15 -6.42
CA ALA A 790 -6.74 27.28 -5.43
C ALA A 790 -6.61 25.80 -5.84
N VAL A 791 -6.21 24.96 -4.90
CA VAL A 791 -6.27 23.50 -4.97
C VAL A 791 -7.55 23.07 -4.27
N GLU A 792 -8.40 22.36 -5.00
CA GLU A 792 -9.74 22.03 -4.54
C GLU A 792 -9.74 20.76 -3.69
N PHE A 793 -10.46 20.83 -2.57
CA PHE A 793 -10.86 19.66 -1.81
C PHE A 793 -12.12 19.06 -2.42
N ALA A 794 -12.32 17.74 -2.30
CA ALA A 794 -13.51 17.03 -2.76
C ALA A 794 -14.71 17.22 -1.83
N LEU A 795 -15.04 18.49 -1.58
CA LEU A 795 -16.20 18.94 -0.81
C LEU A 795 -17.28 19.50 -1.75
N LYS A 796 -18.52 19.54 -1.27
CA LYS A 796 -19.69 20.12 -1.96
C LYS A 796 -19.44 21.58 -2.36
N SER A 797 -19.91 21.95 -3.54
CA SER A 797 -19.63 23.27 -4.15
C SER A 797 -20.30 24.43 -3.42
N ASP A 798 -21.41 24.22 -2.74
CA ASP A 798 -22.14 25.22 -1.96
C ASP A 798 -21.36 25.69 -0.70
N LEU A 799 -20.36 24.92 -0.28
CA LEU A 799 -19.45 25.30 0.80
C LEU A 799 -18.29 26.19 0.33
N ARG A 800 -18.02 26.23 -0.98
CA ARG A 800 -16.85 26.88 -1.58
C ARG A 800 -17.17 28.34 -1.90
N ALA A 801 -16.37 29.25 -1.36
CA ALA A 801 -16.40 30.67 -1.72
C ALA A 801 -15.60 30.95 -3.02
N PRO A 802 -15.85 32.08 -3.70
CA PRO A 802 -15.12 32.45 -4.93
C PRO A 802 -13.60 32.55 -4.75
N ASP A 803 -13.14 32.87 -3.54
CA ASP A 803 -11.72 32.95 -3.18
C ASP A 803 -11.08 31.60 -2.80
N GLY A 804 -11.77 30.48 -3.05
CA GLY A 804 -11.23 29.12 -2.92
C GLY A 804 -11.33 28.50 -1.53
N PHE A 805 -11.87 29.22 -0.54
CA PHE A 805 -12.07 28.69 0.81
C PHE A 805 -13.39 27.90 0.93
N TYR A 806 -13.34 26.78 1.64
CA TYR A 806 -14.49 25.95 1.98
C TYR A 806 -14.91 26.21 3.42
N ARG A 807 -16.14 26.66 3.64
CA ARG A 807 -16.72 26.78 4.99
C ARG A 807 -16.92 25.38 5.57
N ILE A 808 -16.27 25.11 6.71
CA ILE A 808 -16.28 23.79 7.35
C ILE A 808 -16.84 23.80 8.77
N ALA A 809 -16.86 24.95 9.44
CA ALA A 809 -17.42 25.07 10.78
C ALA A 809 -17.88 26.49 11.08
N THR A 810 -18.54 26.61 12.22
CA THR A 810 -18.88 27.88 12.87
C THR A 810 -18.28 27.85 14.27
N ILE A 811 -17.56 28.89 14.69
CA ILE A 811 -16.93 29.00 16.01
C ILE A 811 -17.52 30.19 16.78
N ASN A 812 -17.52 30.11 18.11
CA ASN A 812 -17.95 31.22 18.97
C ASN A 812 -16.73 31.76 19.72
N LEU A 813 -16.45 33.06 19.55
CA LEU A 813 -15.32 33.75 20.16
C LEU A 813 -15.81 34.49 21.42
N ALA A 814 -15.21 34.18 22.57
CA ALA A 814 -15.51 34.82 23.84
C ALA A 814 -14.39 35.79 24.26
N GLN A 815 -14.76 36.84 25.00
CA GLN A 815 -13.78 37.70 25.68
C GLN A 815 -13.09 36.92 26.82
N PRO A 816 -11.78 37.14 27.06
CA PRO A 816 -10.98 36.51 28.13
C PRO A 816 -11.67 36.41 29.50
#